data_AF-A0A4U6XSM0-F1
#
_entry.id   AF-A0A4U6XSM0-F1
#
_cell.length_a   1.000
_cell.length_b   1.000
_cell.length_c   1.000
_cell.angle_alpha   90.00
_cell.angle_beta   90.00
_cell.angle_gamma   90.00
#
_symmetry.space_group_name_H-M   'P 1'
#
loop_
_entity.id
_entity.type
_entity.pdbx_description
1 polymer ?
#
loop_
_entity_poly.entity_id
_entity_poly.type
_entity_poly.pdbx_seq_one_letter_code
_entity_poly.pdbx_strand_id
1 'polypeptide(L)'
;MADATSEEEASPLLLVSIKAPSSRPGSEMASRIATALWGPPSVQRSLLIKLDFTVLIYFSVVWFLFGINRASYNTAYISGMKEELNFQGKDFNYMHTIYLVTYAVFQIPSTSILTVVKPRYVFVAANTVWSVLTLVTFRANHVYQVFILNGFEGAFSAIAYVGAHFIYGSWYRQSELATRAAVFCAFGNLGNMAGGWIQAGLLASLSDGPIAPWRLIFVVVSCVTIPFAIFGWFAIPDLPEHRTARFLTPEERELAVSRLGRVKTKSWDRTVFRRVLLSWQFWLLPTVFMLYSLSVQAIGNNVIPLWMASRGYSVIQQNNYPTATYATGIVATFIYCAVSDKLRSRWQASLCIGFTFVASSAILISDPPDVGYFFAFYLMGTTYAPQALWYSWMADLTAHDVQLRAITTGFMNSFDFAFVTWWPLIFYPVTDAPNYRKGYIASLVTGALTVPVILLIAFLERRGRRKGTIADVNDEDELWDTSDSPSLDSRIPMSMFISPELIREATSSPFPRKMLKVVWPARSGADKVAKTGQPFNPASLGFNFNSPQSCVDRSTPRPTKEGRSSVTNTSGTTIYEVLIVGGGFGGCYALHTLRKLGFAAHIVEAGSALGGVWHWNSYPGARVDSETPYYQLSVREVWRDWTWTERFPGHQELKRYFRHIDDVLDISKDTSYNTVVVGADFDTDTARWVVETDTGRRITSRFLLTATGSSIKRHEPEFPGKASFKGTVVHSASWPESGLDMRCKRVAIIGAGATGVQCVQEISKQPGVELTVYVRNINIALPMRQRALSELEQRSLKAIYGQLFGAAKDSRLGIPSDPNPRSKAETTAEEREAWWEELWQRGAFNFQVGQYTDFLVDAEANRLAYDFWARKTGARVRNPAKRAILVPDEQPYPLATKRSSLEQDYYECLDGDNVEVVDLKKTGIREWTPRGIVTEDGEERGHDIIVLATGYDNITGALTAMGLRGRDGVDLKERWRDGVWTYLGLMTRGCPNVFMLYGPQAPTALTNAPPFIEQQVDVVADILAKLREENVRSIEPRRSAEEHWKKVISDMNESTLFGKNESSWYLGANIPGKKKEQLNYLGGIPRYIQACREGTSSWENFEVVGLEGAKKEAPVGAEGVPMMNEVGYPGDNYRERGPNLPFEWK
;
A
#
# COMPACT_ATOMS: atom_id res chain seq x y z
N MET A 1 64.32 76.26 -17.07
CA MET A 1 65.44 75.31 -16.90
C MET A 1 64.87 73.90 -16.89
N ALA A 2 64.89 73.11 -17.95
CA ALA A 2 65.27 73.36 -19.34
C ALA A 2 64.29 72.58 -20.24
N ASP A 3 63.63 73.33 -21.12
CA ASP A 3 63.22 73.09 -22.52
C ASP A 3 62.61 71.75 -22.98
N ALA A 4 61.60 71.69 -23.87
CA ALA A 4 60.82 72.72 -24.56
C ALA A 4 59.69 72.05 -25.39
N THR A 5 58.62 72.83 -25.61
CA THR A 5 57.73 72.93 -26.81
C THR A 5 56.80 71.79 -27.24
N SER A 6 55.52 71.90 -26.84
CA SER A 6 54.31 72.35 -27.60
C SER A 6 53.93 71.84 -29.01
N GLU A 7 52.59 71.75 -29.20
CA GLU A 7 51.77 71.74 -30.46
C GLU A 7 51.81 70.43 -31.29
N GLU A 8 50.82 69.93 -32.05
CA GLU A 8 49.47 70.33 -32.52
C GLU A 8 48.84 69.11 -33.27
N GLU A 9 47.52 69.15 -33.52
CA GLU A 9 46.77 68.68 -34.72
C GLU A 9 46.65 67.22 -35.27
N ALA A 10 45.38 66.89 -35.61
CA ALA A 10 44.84 66.30 -36.85
C ALA A 10 45.07 64.83 -37.31
N SER A 11 43.97 64.19 -37.77
CA SER A 11 43.91 63.04 -38.72
C SER A 11 44.39 63.45 -40.13
N PRO A 12 44.39 62.63 -41.24
CA PRO A 12 44.31 61.17 -41.51
C PRO A 12 45.46 60.69 -42.48
N LEU A 13 45.51 59.40 -42.91
CA LEU A 13 46.06 58.86 -44.21
C LEU A 13 46.26 57.32 -44.11
N LEU A 14 45.40 56.49 -44.71
CA LEU A 14 45.42 55.95 -46.09
C LEU A 14 46.35 54.72 -46.32
N LEU A 15 45.67 53.56 -46.50
CA LEU A 15 45.95 52.42 -47.38
C LEU A 15 47.35 51.77 -47.37
N VAL A 16 47.41 50.49 -46.95
CA VAL A 16 47.86 49.40 -47.84
C VAL A 16 47.09 48.11 -47.52
N SER A 17 46.36 47.64 -48.52
CA SER A 17 45.84 46.27 -48.65
C SER A 17 47.01 45.27 -48.65
N ILE A 18 47.18 44.50 -47.57
CA ILE A 18 47.92 43.24 -47.63
C ILE A 18 46.90 42.12 -47.75
N LYS A 19 46.80 41.60 -48.97
CA LYS A 19 46.04 40.41 -49.31
C LYS A 19 46.92 39.19 -49.01
N ALA A 20 46.61 38.42 -47.96
CA ALA A 20 46.96 37.01 -47.83
C ALA A 20 46.27 36.39 -46.59
N PRO A 21 46.03 35.06 -46.53
CA PRO A 21 45.89 34.10 -47.61
C PRO A 21 44.56 33.32 -47.54
N SER A 22 44.28 32.57 -48.60
CA SER A 22 43.21 31.58 -48.71
C SER A 22 43.00 30.76 -47.42
N SER A 23 41.81 30.90 -46.85
CA SER A 23 41.37 30.22 -45.65
C SER A 23 41.32 28.70 -45.89
N ARG A 24 42.10 27.94 -45.11
CA ARG A 24 42.07 26.47 -45.08
C ARG A 24 40.62 25.97 -44.87
N PRO A 25 40.18 24.87 -45.50
CA PRO A 25 38.80 24.37 -45.41
C PRO A 25 38.30 24.13 -43.97
N GLY A 26 39.20 23.87 -43.01
CA GLY A 26 38.85 23.77 -41.58
C GLY A 26 38.39 25.09 -40.93
N SER A 27 38.78 26.25 -41.46
CA SER A 27 38.40 27.56 -40.90
C SER A 27 37.01 28.04 -41.32
N GLU A 28 36.51 27.59 -42.48
CA GLU A 28 35.14 27.90 -42.93
C GLU A 28 34.10 27.08 -42.16
N MET A 29 34.37 25.79 -41.92
CA MET A 29 33.54 24.93 -41.05
C MET A 29 33.50 25.47 -39.62
N ALA A 30 34.66 25.85 -39.05
CA ALA A 30 34.72 26.44 -37.72
C ALA A 30 33.98 27.79 -37.64
N SER A 31 34.07 28.62 -38.68
CA SER A 31 33.33 29.88 -38.78
C SER A 31 31.81 29.67 -38.89
N ARG A 32 31.36 28.68 -39.68
CA ARG A 32 29.95 28.31 -39.82
C ARG A 32 29.37 27.75 -38.52
N ILE A 33 30.10 26.86 -37.84
CA ILE A 33 29.71 26.32 -36.53
C ILE A 33 29.64 27.45 -35.49
N ALA A 34 30.64 28.32 -35.45
CA ALA A 34 30.65 29.42 -34.50
C ALA A 34 29.55 30.46 -34.77
N THR A 35 29.20 30.68 -36.04
CA THR A 35 28.07 31.54 -36.42
C THR A 35 26.73 30.89 -36.07
N ALA A 36 26.62 29.57 -36.17
CA ALA A 36 25.42 28.83 -35.75
C ALA A 36 25.21 28.81 -34.23
N LEU A 37 26.29 28.77 -33.43
CA LEU A 37 26.22 28.70 -31.97
C LEU A 37 26.11 30.07 -31.29
N TRP A 38 26.80 31.09 -31.83
CA TRP A 38 26.95 32.40 -31.19
C TRP A 38 26.56 33.60 -32.07
N GLY A 39 26.01 33.36 -33.26
CA GLY A 39 25.60 34.43 -34.18
C GLY A 39 26.77 35.07 -34.96
N PRO A 40 26.49 36.10 -35.78
CA PRO A 40 27.50 36.78 -36.59
C PRO A 40 28.57 37.46 -35.70
N PRO A 41 29.79 37.70 -36.22
CA PRO A 41 30.84 38.43 -35.50
C PRO A 41 30.34 39.78 -34.96
N SER A 42 30.19 39.87 -33.64
CA SER A 42 29.64 41.04 -32.93
C SER A 42 30.12 41.05 -31.47
N VAL A 43 29.97 42.17 -30.77
CA VAL A 43 30.24 42.25 -29.31
C VAL A 43 29.34 41.26 -28.54
N GLN A 44 28.13 40.99 -29.04
CA GLN A 44 27.23 39.97 -28.49
C GLN A 44 27.81 38.55 -28.61
N ARG A 45 28.44 38.22 -29.75
CA ARG A 45 29.14 36.93 -29.92
C ARG A 45 30.27 36.77 -28.91
N SER A 46 31.08 37.82 -28.69
CA SER A 46 32.15 37.79 -27.69
C SER A 46 31.60 37.56 -26.27
N LEU A 47 30.53 38.27 -25.91
CA LEU A 47 29.84 38.10 -24.63
C LEU A 47 29.32 36.66 -24.46
N LEU A 48 28.63 36.10 -25.45
CA LEU A 48 28.08 34.74 -25.37
C LEU A 48 29.15 33.66 -25.29
N ILE A 49 30.24 33.78 -26.08
CA ILE A 49 31.38 32.87 -25.99
C ILE A 49 31.95 32.88 -24.56
N LYS A 50 32.19 34.06 -23.99
CA LYS A 50 32.72 34.17 -22.63
C LYS A 50 31.77 33.59 -21.58
N LEU A 51 30.46 33.80 -21.71
CA LEU A 51 29.45 33.22 -20.81
C LEU A 51 29.39 31.69 -20.92
N ASP A 52 29.42 31.16 -22.14
CA ASP A 52 29.39 29.71 -22.36
C ASP A 52 30.68 29.04 -21.82
N PHE A 53 31.85 29.65 -22.01
CA PHE A 53 33.11 29.10 -21.48
C PHE A 53 33.29 29.23 -19.97
N THR A 54 32.57 30.15 -19.32
CA THR A 54 32.69 30.37 -17.87
C THR A 54 31.49 29.79 -17.11
N VAL A 55 30.31 30.35 -17.33
CA VAL A 55 29.08 30.03 -16.60
C VAL A 55 28.57 28.64 -16.98
N LEU A 56 28.41 28.36 -18.27
CA LEU A 56 27.81 27.10 -18.72
C LEU A 56 28.71 25.89 -18.40
N ILE A 57 30.00 25.97 -18.74
CA ILE A 57 30.96 24.90 -18.42
C ILE A 57 31.05 24.65 -16.91
N TYR A 58 31.12 25.71 -16.10
CA TYR A 58 31.21 25.57 -14.65
C TYR A 58 30.05 24.76 -14.08
N PHE A 59 28.82 25.23 -14.30
CA PHE A 59 27.65 24.56 -13.74
C PHE A 59 27.45 23.16 -14.33
N SER A 60 27.77 22.93 -15.60
CA SER A 60 27.65 21.61 -16.24
C SER A 60 28.63 20.60 -15.66
N VAL A 61 29.90 20.98 -15.44
CA VAL A 61 30.90 20.09 -14.82
C VAL A 61 30.55 19.82 -13.36
N VAL A 62 30.12 20.84 -12.60
CA VAL A 62 29.64 20.64 -11.22
C VAL A 62 28.50 19.63 -11.21
N TRP A 63 27.50 19.78 -12.08
CA TRP A 63 26.36 18.86 -12.14
C TRP A 63 26.75 17.44 -12.56
N PHE A 64 27.71 17.30 -13.47
CA PHE A 64 28.31 15.99 -13.81
C PHE A 64 28.96 15.32 -12.58
N LEU A 65 29.73 16.08 -11.79
CA LEU A 65 30.37 15.57 -10.56
C LEU A 65 29.34 15.19 -9.48
N PHE A 66 28.26 15.97 -9.33
CA PHE A 66 27.11 15.60 -8.50
C PHE A 66 26.45 14.30 -8.98
N GLY A 67 26.32 14.12 -10.30
CA GLY A 67 25.82 12.90 -10.92
C GLY A 67 26.65 11.68 -10.52
N ILE A 68 27.98 11.78 -10.60
CA ILE A 68 28.90 10.72 -10.18
C ILE A 68 28.71 10.40 -8.69
N ASN A 69 28.69 11.40 -7.81
CA ASN A 69 28.56 11.17 -6.36
C ASN A 69 27.26 10.44 -5.99
N ARG A 70 26.12 10.80 -6.61
CA ARG A 70 24.84 10.11 -6.36
C ARG A 70 24.92 8.62 -6.75
N ALA A 71 25.61 8.31 -7.85
CA ALA A 71 25.85 6.93 -8.26
C ALA A 71 26.86 6.20 -7.33
N SER A 72 27.81 6.94 -6.75
CA SER A 72 28.84 6.41 -5.85
C SER A 72 28.28 5.78 -4.59
N TYR A 73 27.20 6.29 -3.98
CA TYR A 73 26.61 5.68 -2.78
C TYR A 73 25.98 4.30 -3.04
N ASN A 74 25.22 4.16 -4.14
CA ASN A 74 24.64 2.88 -4.56
C ASN A 74 25.73 1.85 -4.86
N THR A 75 26.76 2.32 -5.57
CA THR A 75 27.96 1.56 -5.90
C THR A 75 28.71 1.09 -4.65
N ALA A 76 29.03 2.02 -3.74
CA ALA A 76 29.81 1.75 -2.53
C ALA A 76 29.11 0.76 -1.62
N TYR A 77 27.78 0.85 -1.52
CA TYR A 77 26.94 -0.09 -0.79
C TYR A 77 27.14 -1.54 -1.26
N ILE A 78 27.21 -1.76 -2.57
CA ILE A 78 27.37 -3.10 -3.17
C ILE A 78 28.84 -3.56 -3.13
N SER A 79 29.81 -2.64 -3.11
CA SER A 79 31.25 -2.93 -3.17
C SER A 79 31.97 -3.01 -1.80
N GLY A 80 31.22 -3.28 -0.71
CA GLY A 80 31.79 -3.59 0.61
C GLY A 80 31.41 -2.63 1.74
N MET A 81 30.77 -1.48 1.45
CA MET A 81 30.32 -0.55 2.50
C MET A 81 29.24 -1.15 3.40
N LYS A 82 28.38 -2.03 2.84
CA LYS A 82 27.32 -2.70 3.60
C LYS A 82 27.90 -3.62 4.68
N GLU A 83 28.86 -4.46 4.31
CA GLU A 83 29.51 -5.44 5.18
C GLU A 83 30.40 -4.75 6.22
N GLU A 84 31.20 -3.76 5.81
CA GLU A 84 32.17 -3.10 6.68
C GLU A 84 31.51 -2.18 7.71
N LEU A 85 30.44 -1.46 7.34
CA LEU A 85 29.72 -0.56 8.26
C LEU A 85 28.56 -1.26 8.98
N ASN A 86 28.29 -2.53 8.66
CA ASN A 86 27.20 -3.33 9.23
C ASN A 86 25.80 -2.72 8.99
N PHE A 87 25.47 -2.39 7.74
CA PHE A 87 24.11 -1.95 7.36
C PHE A 87 23.09 -3.07 7.61
N GLN A 88 22.01 -2.78 8.33
CA GLN A 88 20.96 -3.74 8.68
C GLN A 88 19.58 -3.33 8.14
N GLY A 89 18.75 -4.31 7.80
CA GLY A 89 17.35 -4.09 7.43
C GLY A 89 17.12 -3.00 6.38
N LYS A 90 16.58 -1.85 6.82
CA LYS A 90 16.17 -0.71 5.97
C LYS A 90 17.16 0.47 5.97
N ASP A 91 18.34 0.33 6.59
CA ASP A 91 19.29 1.42 6.80
C ASP A 91 19.67 2.17 5.51
N PHE A 92 19.89 1.45 4.41
CA PHE A 92 20.20 2.07 3.12
C PHE A 92 19.06 2.96 2.58
N ASN A 93 17.81 2.53 2.78
CA ASN A 93 16.64 3.30 2.39
C ASN A 93 16.48 4.55 3.26
N TYR A 94 16.79 4.46 4.56
CA TYR A 94 16.77 5.63 5.44
C TYR A 94 17.85 6.65 5.06
N MET A 95 19.07 6.20 4.74
CA MET A 95 20.13 7.06 4.22
C MET A 95 19.65 7.86 3.00
N HIS A 96 19.07 7.17 2.00
CA HIS A 96 18.58 7.79 0.79
C HIS A 96 17.43 8.76 1.06
N THR A 97 16.50 8.38 1.95
CA THR A 97 15.35 9.22 2.33
C THR A 97 15.80 10.50 3.04
N ILE A 98 16.77 10.41 3.96
CA ILE A 98 17.32 11.57 4.68
C ILE A 98 17.90 12.59 3.69
N TYR A 99 18.70 12.13 2.72
CA TYR A 99 19.22 12.99 1.65
C TYR A 99 18.11 13.67 0.86
N LEU A 100 17.10 12.93 0.41
CA LEU A 100 16.02 13.47 -0.42
C LEU A 100 15.21 14.53 0.34
N VAL A 101 14.93 14.30 1.63
CA VAL A 101 14.20 15.24 2.47
C VAL A 101 15.00 16.53 2.67
N THR A 102 16.29 16.43 3.03
CA THR A 102 17.11 17.63 3.21
C THR A 102 17.34 18.37 1.89
N TYR A 103 17.54 17.64 0.80
CA TYR A 103 17.65 18.19 -0.55
C TYR A 103 16.40 18.97 -0.94
N ALA A 104 15.20 18.42 -0.75
CA ALA A 104 13.94 19.10 -1.07
C ALA A 104 13.70 20.33 -0.20
N VAL A 105 13.94 20.25 1.12
CA VAL A 105 13.69 21.37 2.04
C VAL A 105 14.61 22.56 1.77
N PHE A 106 15.88 22.32 1.45
CA PHE A 106 16.86 23.39 1.28
C PHE A 106 16.87 24.04 -0.10
N GLN A 107 16.13 23.53 -1.09
CA GLN A 107 16.05 24.14 -2.41
C GLN A 107 15.47 25.56 -2.39
N ILE A 108 14.32 25.80 -1.73
CA ILE A 108 13.70 27.13 -1.68
C ILE A 108 14.59 28.14 -0.92
N PRO A 109 15.12 27.83 0.28
CA PRO A 109 16.08 28.72 0.95
C PRO A 109 17.33 29.00 0.10
N SER A 110 17.88 27.96 -0.56
CA SER A 110 19.12 28.07 -1.33
C SER A 110 18.99 28.88 -2.62
N THR A 111 17.81 28.93 -3.25
CA THR A 111 17.57 29.86 -4.37
C THR A 111 17.21 31.25 -3.88
N SER A 112 16.47 31.35 -2.76
CA SER A 112 16.07 32.65 -2.18
C SER A 112 17.27 33.46 -1.71
N ILE A 113 18.29 32.81 -1.13
CA ILE A 113 19.53 33.49 -0.70
C ILE A 113 20.29 34.13 -1.87
N LEU A 114 20.17 33.62 -3.10
CA LEU A 114 20.80 34.20 -4.29
C LEU A 114 20.25 35.59 -4.66
N THR A 115 19.12 35.99 -4.09
CA THR A 115 18.54 37.33 -4.28
C THR A 115 19.14 38.37 -3.33
N VAL A 116 19.84 37.95 -2.28
CA VAL A 116 20.40 38.82 -1.23
C VAL A 116 21.91 38.71 -1.11
N VAL A 117 22.46 37.50 -1.32
CA VAL A 117 23.90 37.21 -1.27
C VAL A 117 24.39 36.96 -2.69
N LYS A 118 25.58 37.49 -3.00
CA LYS A 118 26.22 37.31 -4.31
C LYS A 118 26.39 35.81 -4.63
N PRO A 119 25.96 35.33 -5.80
CA PRO A 119 26.03 33.91 -6.19
C PRO A 119 27.38 33.24 -5.95
N ARG A 120 28.49 33.94 -6.23
CA ARG A 120 29.85 33.41 -6.04
C ARG A 120 30.10 32.88 -4.62
N TYR A 121 29.61 33.57 -3.59
CA TYR A 121 29.86 33.16 -2.21
C TYR A 121 29.03 31.93 -1.86
N VAL A 122 27.78 31.90 -2.32
CA VAL A 122 26.83 30.82 -2.01
C VAL A 122 27.25 29.52 -2.70
N PHE A 123 27.53 29.54 -4.00
CA PHE A 123 27.90 28.34 -4.75
C PHE A 123 29.27 27.80 -4.34
N VAL A 124 30.28 28.67 -4.17
CA VAL A 124 31.61 28.18 -3.78
C VAL A 124 31.58 27.61 -2.36
N ALA A 125 30.91 28.27 -1.41
CA ALA A 125 30.75 27.72 -0.06
C ALA A 125 30.00 26.39 -0.08
N ALA A 126 28.85 26.33 -0.76
CA ALA A 126 28.04 25.11 -0.83
C ALA A 126 28.78 23.95 -1.49
N ASN A 127 29.43 24.17 -2.64
CA ASN A 127 30.17 23.13 -3.35
C ASN A 127 31.42 22.67 -2.57
N THR A 128 32.11 23.60 -1.88
CA THR A 128 33.29 23.25 -1.07
C THR A 128 32.87 22.44 0.16
N VAL A 129 31.85 22.89 0.91
CA VAL A 129 31.35 22.17 2.09
C VAL A 129 30.83 20.80 1.68
N TRP A 130 30.05 20.71 0.60
CA TRP A 130 29.60 19.44 0.05
C TRP A 130 30.77 18.51 -0.27
N SER A 131 31.79 18.97 -0.99
CA SER A 131 32.96 18.15 -1.35
C SER A 131 33.77 17.70 -0.14
N VAL A 132 33.87 18.54 0.90
CA VAL A 132 34.55 18.17 2.16
C VAL A 132 33.74 17.13 2.92
N LEU A 133 32.42 17.25 2.96
CA LEU A 133 31.56 16.24 3.59
C LEU A 133 31.67 14.89 2.87
N THR A 134 31.65 14.89 1.54
CA THR A 134 31.91 13.69 0.73
C THR A 134 33.27 13.07 1.05
N LEU A 135 34.32 13.89 1.20
CA LEU A 135 35.65 13.41 1.58
C LEU A 135 35.66 12.80 2.99
N VAL A 136 34.90 13.35 3.94
CA VAL A 136 34.79 12.83 5.30
C VAL A 136 34.07 11.47 5.33
N THR A 137 33.16 11.21 4.40
CA THR A 137 32.46 9.91 4.26
C THR A 137 33.43 8.73 4.09
N PHE A 138 34.61 8.96 3.49
CA PHE A 138 35.72 7.98 3.44
C PHE A 138 36.11 7.43 4.82
N ARG A 139 36.00 8.23 5.89
CA ARG A 139 36.39 7.88 7.27
C ARG A 139 35.23 7.35 8.12
N ALA A 140 34.04 7.21 7.56
CA ALA A 140 32.90 6.70 8.32
C ALA A 140 33.17 5.25 8.79
N ASN A 141 32.87 4.96 10.06
CA ASN A 141 33.01 3.64 10.66
C ASN A 141 31.68 3.07 11.15
N HIS A 142 30.62 3.88 11.14
CA HIS A 142 29.28 3.47 11.54
C HIS A 142 28.22 4.03 10.59
N VAL A 143 27.13 3.28 10.41
CA VAL A 143 25.99 3.65 9.54
C VAL A 143 25.41 5.03 9.86
N TYR A 144 25.24 5.38 11.14
CA TYR A 144 24.67 6.67 11.54
C TYR A 144 25.52 7.87 11.12
N GLN A 145 26.85 7.71 11.02
CA GLN A 145 27.75 8.77 10.53
C GLN A 145 27.45 9.06 9.06
N VAL A 146 27.24 8.00 8.27
CA VAL A 146 26.84 8.13 6.87
C VAL A 146 25.48 8.82 6.75
N PHE A 147 24.50 8.51 7.62
CA PHE A 147 23.19 9.19 7.60
C PHE A 147 23.31 10.70 7.83
N ILE A 148 24.10 11.10 8.82
CA ILE A 148 24.30 12.52 9.16
C ILE A 148 25.03 13.23 8.03
N LEU A 149 26.14 12.67 7.55
CA LEU A 149 26.92 13.24 6.44
C LEU A 149 26.08 13.38 5.17
N ASN A 150 25.36 12.33 4.80
CA ASN A 150 24.50 12.30 3.62
C ASN A 150 23.33 13.31 3.74
N GLY A 151 22.77 13.48 4.95
CA GLY A 151 21.78 14.53 5.21
C GLY A 151 22.31 15.95 4.97
N PHE A 152 23.52 16.27 5.45
CA PHE A 152 24.16 17.56 5.19
C PHE A 152 24.57 17.71 3.71
N GLU A 153 25.06 16.65 3.07
CA GLU A 153 25.32 16.65 1.63
C GLU A 153 24.06 16.99 0.83
N GLY A 154 22.90 16.46 1.21
CA GLY A 154 21.60 16.81 0.63
C GLY A 154 21.29 18.31 0.76
N ALA A 155 21.50 18.89 1.94
CA ALA A 155 21.24 20.31 2.17
C ALA A 155 22.14 21.25 1.33
N PHE A 156 23.45 20.96 1.22
CA PHE A 156 24.38 21.80 0.47
C PHE A 156 24.35 21.55 -1.05
N SER A 157 23.96 20.36 -1.48
CA SER A 157 23.77 20.04 -2.90
C SER A 157 22.48 20.62 -3.49
N ALA A 158 21.50 21.00 -2.64
CA ALA A 158 20.20 21.54 -3.05
C ALA A 158 20.30 22.68 -4.06
N ILE A 159 21.32 23.54 -3.95
CA ILE A 159 21.50 24.70 -4.83
C ILE A 159 22.01 24.35 -6.23
N ALA A 160 22.66 23.21 -6.43
CA ALA A 160 23.41 22.92 -7.66
C ALA A 160 22.50 22.93 -8.89
N TYR A 161 21.33 22.28 -8.81
CA TYR A 161 20.40 22.18 -9.93
C TYR A 161 19.53 23.43 -10.09
N VAL A 162 18.79 23.82 -9.04
CA VAL A 162 17.85 24.95 -9.10
C VAL A 162 18.57 26.30 -9.16
N GLY A 163 19.74 26.41 -8.53
CA GLY A 163 20.56 27.61 -8.60
C GLY A 163 21.17 27.83 -9.98
N ALA A 164 21.66 26.78 -10.65
CA ALA A 164 22.17 26.91 -12.02
C ALA A 164 21.08 27.44 -12.98
N HIS A 165 19.87 26.89 -12.90
CA HIS A 165 18.73 27.38 -13.69
C HIS A 165 18.36 28.84 -13.37
N PHE A 166 18.45 29.25 -12.10
CA PHE A 166 18.26 30.64 -11.71
C PHE A 166 19.33 31.56 -12.33
N ILE A 167 20.60 31.15 -12.34
CA ILE A 167 21.70 31.92 -12.95
C ILE A 167 21.54 31.98 -14.47
N TYR A 168 21.20 30.88 -15.13
CA TYR A 168 20.97 30.88 -16.58
C TYR A 168 19.84 31.82 -16.98
N GLY A 169 18.71 31.76 -16.27
CA GLY A 169 17.59 32.69 -16.48
C GLY A 169 17.92 34.16 -16.14
N SER A 170 19.06 34.42 -15.50
CA SER A 170 19.55 35.77 -15.20
C SER A 170 20.56 36.29 -16.22
N TRP A 171 21.15 35.46 -17.08
CA TRP A 171 22.27 35.83 -17.96
C TRP A 171 22.01 35.60 -19.45
N TYR A 172 21.13 34.66 -19.80
CA TYR A 172 20.80 34.33 -21.18
C TYR A 172 19.43 34.85 -21.60
N ARG A 173 19.31 35.22 -22.87
CA ARG A 173 18.02 35.63 -23.46
C ARG A 173 17.11 34.44 -23.73
N GLN A 174 15.82 34.71 -23.94
CA GLN A 174 14.84 33.70 -24.31
C GLN A 174 15.24 32.91 -25.58
N SER A 175 15.88 33.54 -26.57
CA SER A 175 16.35 32.84 -27.78
C SER A 175 17.59 31.95 -27.58
N GLU A 176 18.21 31.99 -26.40
CA GLU A 176 19.51 31.37 -26.11
C GLU A 176 19.45 30.35 -24.97
N LEU A 177 18.46 30.51 -24.08
CA LEU A 177 18.41 29.89 -22.76
C LEU A 177 18.18 28.37 -22.79
N ALA A 178 17.25 27.87 -23.60
CA ALA A 178 16.87 26.45 -23.51
C ALA A 178 17.95 25.53 -24.04
N THR A 179 18.63 25.90 -25.13
CA THR A 179 19.73 25.13 -25.72
C THR A 179 20.91 25.03 -24.75
N ARG A 180 21.15 26.07 -23.95
CA ARG A 180 22.22 26.07 -22.94
C ARG A 180 21.83 25.30 -21.68
N ALA A 181 20.58 25.41 -21.24
CA ALA A 181 20.02 24.54 -20.21
C ALA A 181 20.05 23.06 -20.63
N ALA A 182 19.92 22.76 -21.93
CA ALA A 182 20.07 21.40 -22.47
C ALA A 182 21.49 20.84 -22.27
N VAL A 183 22.53 21.65 -22.51
CA VAL A 183 23.94 21.26 -22.24
C VAL A 183 24.10 20.89 -20.76
N PHE A 184 23.61 21.74 -19.86
CA PHE A 184 23.66 21.48 -18.42
C PHE A 184 22.99 20.15 -18.04
N CYS A 185 21.75 19.93 -18.49
CA CYS A 185 21.02 18.69 -18.18
C CYS A 185 21.69 17.46 -18.80
N ALA A 186 22.26 17.59 -20.01
CA ALA A 186 22.97 16.50 -20.68
C ALA A 186 24.20 16.04 -19.88
N PHE A 187 24.97 16.96 -19.30
CA PHE A 187 26.08 16.63 -18.42
C PHE A 187 25.63 15.89 -17.15
N GLY A 188 24.43 16.19 -16.64
CA GLY A 188 23.82 15.44 -15.53
C GLY A 188 23.55 13.98 -15.90
N ASN A 189 22.93 13.75 -17.07
CA ASN A 189 22.66 12.41 -17.58
C ASN A 189 23.96 11.65 -17.88
N LEU A 190 24.97 12.33 -18.42
CA LEU A 190 26.30 11.76 -18.65
C LEU A 190 26.98 11.36 -17.32
N GLY A 191 26.82 12.15 -16.27
CA GLY A 191 27.33 11.84 -14.93
C GLY A 191 26.70 10.58 -14.35
N ASN A 192 25.38 10.41 -14.52
CA ASN A 192 24.67 9.19 -14.12
C ASN A 192 25.19 7.95 -14.88
N MET A 193 25.56 8.08 -16.15
CA MET A 193 26.17 7.00 -16.95
C MET A 193 27.61 6.70 -16.50
N ALA A 194 28.40 7.74 -16.19
CA ALA A 194 29.82 7.61 -15.86
C ALA A 194 30.09 6.92 -14.51
N GLY A 195 29.16 6.99 -13.55
CA GLY A 195 29.31 6.37 -12.23
C GLY A 195 29.60 4.87 -12.28
N GLY A 196 28.91 4.12 -13.15
CA GLY A 196 29.14 2.68 -13.32
C GLY A 196 30.48 2.33 -13.97
N TRP A 197 30.98 3.20 -14.87
CA TRP A 197 32.29 3.00 -15.51
C TRP A 197 33.45 3.24 -14.55
N ILE A 198 33.35 4.27 -13.71
CA ILE A 198 34.37 4.59 -12.69
C ILE A 198 34.45 3.45 -11.66
N GLN A 199 33.31 2.88 -11.27
CA GLN A 199 33.26 1.72 -10.38
C GLN A 199 33.98 0.51 -10.97
N ALA A 200 33.67 0.15 -12.23
CA ALA A 200 34.28 -0.99 -12.90
C ALA A 200 35.81 -0.83 -13.01
N GLY A 201 36.29 0.39 -13.29
CA GLY A 201 37.71 0.69 -13.33
C GLY A 201 38.42 0.61 -11.97
N LEU A 202 37.79 1.12 -10.91
CA LEU A 202 38.34 1.08 -9.54
C LEU A 202 38.40 -0.35 -8.97
N LEU A 203 37.36 -1.16 -9.17
CA LEU A 203 37.34 -2.56 -8.75
C LEU A 203 38.40 -3.39 -9.49
N ALA A 204 38.62 -3.14 -10.78
CA ALA A 204 39.62 -3.84 -11.58
C ALA A 204 41.06 -3.45 -11.25
N SER A 205 41.29 -2.24 -10.71
CA SER A 205 42.65 -1.69 -10.54
C SER A 205 43.16 -1.69 -9.10
N LEU A 206 42.27 -1.78 -8.10
CA LEU A 206 42.60 -1.50 -6.69
C LEU A 206 42.01 -2.52 -5.68
N SER A 207 41.65 -3.73 -6.11
CA SER A 207 41.08 -4.77 -5.23
C SER A 207 42.01 -5.19 -4.07
N ASP A 208 43.33 -5.08 -4.25
CA ASP A 208 44.34 -5.65 -3.34
C ASP A 208 45.02 -4.57 -2.46
N GLY A 209 44.47 -3.36 -2.40
CA GLY A 209 45.03 -2.23 -1.62
C GLY A 209 44.71 -2.27 -0.12
N PRO A 210 45.47 -1.52 0.73
CA PRO A 210 45.26 -1.46 2.18
C PRO A 210 44.01 -0.69 2.62
N ILE A 211 43.31 -0.06 1.67
CA ILE A 211 42.10 0.73 1.89
C ILE A 211 40.98 0.09 1.06
N ALA A 212 39.83 -0.15 1.68
CA ALA A 212 38.69 -0.75 0.98
C ALA A 212 38.31 0.07 -0.28
N PRO A 213 38.13 -0.59 -1.44
CA PRO A 213 37.89 0.10 -2.72
C PRO A 213 36.71 1.07 -2.70
N TRP A 214 35.63 0.73 -1.97
CA TRP A 214 34.44 1.60 -1.86
C TRP A 214 34.76 2.94 -1.20
N ARG A 215 35.69 2.97 -0.24
CA ARG A 215 36.08 4.20 0.44
C ARG A 215 36.79 5.13 -0.57
N LEU A 216 37.69 4.59 -1.39
CA LEU A 216 38.47 5.38 -2.36
C LEU A 216 37.61 6.14 -3.39
N ILE A 217 36.40 5.66 -3.68
CA ILE A 217 35.47 6.33 -4.60
C ILE A 217 35.19 7.77 -4.13
N PHE A 218 34.89 7.95 -2.83
CA PHE A 218 34.59 9.25 -2.26
C PHE A 218 35.80 10.19 -2.25
N VAL A 219 37.01 9.64 -2.10
CA VAL A 219 38.26 10.41 -2.19
C VAL A 219 38.48 10.93 -3.60
N VAL A 220 38.37 10.07 -4.61
CA VAL A 220 38.57 10.44 -6.02
C VAL A 220 37.58 11.53 -6.44
N VAL A 221 36.30 11.36 -6.13
CA VAL A 221 35.26 12.34 -6.45
C VAL A 221 35.55 13.68 -5.77
N SER A 222 35.95 13.68 -4.50
CA SER A 222 36.25 14.90 -3.76
C SER A 222 37.51 15.60 -4.27
N CYS A 223 38.56 14.85 -4.61
CA CYS A 223 39.81 15.39 -5.16
C CYS A 223 39.60 16.07 -6.52
N VAL A 224 38.67 15.59 -7.34
CA VAL A 224 38.30 16.25 -8.61
C VAL A 224 37.40 17.46 -8.36
N THR A 225 36.50 17.38 -7.37
CA THR A 225 35.50 18.44 -7.16
C THR A 225 36.04 19.66 -6.41
N ILE A 226 36.91 19.50 -5.41
CA ILE A 226 37.43 20.63 -4.61
C ILE A 226 38.14 21.69 -5.48
N PRO A 227 39.08 21.35 -6.39
CA PRO A 227 39.71 22.33 -7.26
C PRO A 227 38.69 23.06 -8.13
N PHE A 228 37.69 22.34 -8.62
CA PHE A 228 36.64 22.91 -9.46
C PHE A 228 35.69 23.82 -8.66
N ALA A 229 35.36 23.46 -7.42
CA ALA A 229 34.59 24.29 -6.51
C ALA A 229 35.29 25.63 -6.25
N ILE A 230 36.61 25.60 -6.01
CA ILE A 230 37.46 26.79 -5.81
C ILE A 230 37.53 27.64 -7.09
N PHE A 231 37.62 27.01 -8.27
CA PHE A 231 37.57 27.71 -9.56
C PHE A 231 36.29 28.55 -9.74
N GLY A 232 35.21 28.21 -9.02
CA GLY A 232 33.98 29.00 -8.97
C GLY A 232 34.17 30.46 -8.54
N TRP A 233 35.21 30.78 -7.75
CA TRP A 233 35.54 32.17 -7.41
C TRP A 233 35.84 33.05 -8.63
N PHE A 234 36.36 32.45 -9.69
CA PHE A 234 36.72 33.12 -10.94
C PHE A 234 35.63 32.99 -12.00
N ALA A 235 34.95 31.83 -12.04
CA ALA A 235 33.98 31.50 -13.09
C ALA A 235 32.56 32.01 -12.84
N ILE A 236 32.12 32.14 -11.58
CA ILE A 236 30.73 32.51 -11.25
C ILE A 236 30.57 34.04 -11.24
N PRO A 237 29.79 34.62 -12.16
CA PRO A 237 29.52 36.05 -12.13
C PRO A 237 28.45 36.39 -11.07
N ASP A 238 28.40 37.64 -10.63
CA ASP A 238 27.23 38.12 -9.86
C ASP A 238 26.02 38.30 -10.82
N LEU A 239 24.90 38.88 -10.36
CA LEU A 239 23.83 39.26 -11.29
C LEU A 239 24.33 40.35 -12.26
N PRO A 240 23.85 40.39 -13.53
CA PRO A 240 24.31 41.36 -14.53
C PRO A 240 24.22 42.81 -14.05
N GLU A 241 23.18 43.14 -13.28
CA GLU A 241 22.92 44.47 -12.72
C GLU A 241 24.08 45.03 -11.89
N HIS A 242 24.88 44.18 -11.26
CA HIS A 242 25.99 44.61 -10.42
C HIS A 242 27.26 45.00 -11.20
N ARG A 243 27.37 44.64 -12.49
CA ARG A 243 28.52 44.98 -13.36
C ARG A 243 29.90 44.52 -12.83
N THR A 244 29.94 43.44 -12.05
CA THR A 244 31.15 42.94 -11.35
C THR A 244 31.84 41.75 -12.02
N ALA A 245 31.36 41.27 -13.17
CA ALA A 245 31.92 40.11 -13.86
C ALA A 245 33.33 40.41 -14.40
N ARG A 246 34.35 39.81 -13.78
CA ARG A 246 35.78 40.13 -14.03
C ARG A 246 36.27 39.76 -15.43
N PHE A 247 35.69 38.72 -16.03
CA PHE A 247 36.07 38.22 -17.36
C PHE A 247 35.40 38.98 -18.52
N LEU A 248 34.48 39.93 -18.24
CA LEU A 248 33.83 40.77 -19.24
C LEU A 248 34.46 42.16 -19.32
N THR A 249 34.59 42.70 -20.53
CA THR A 249 35.02 44.09 -20.78
C THR A 249 33.93 45.08 -20.33
N PRO A 250 34.26 46.37 -20.10
CA PRO A 250 33.26 47.38 -19.72
C PRO A 250 32.09 47.48 -20.71
N GLU A 251 32.36 47.39 -22.02
CA GLU A 251 31.35 47.38 -23.08
C GLU A 251 30.44 46.15 -23.01
N GLU A 252 31.02 44.97 -22.79
CA GLU A 252 30.28 43.71 -22.62
C GLU A 252 29.40 43.71 -21.36
N ARG A 253 29.84 44.38 -20.28
CA ARG A 253 29.06 44.53 -19.04
C ARG A 253 27.84 45.43 -19.25
N GLU A 254 27.99 46.52 -20.00
CA GLU A 254 26.85 47.39 -20.33
C GLU A 254 25.87 46.63 -21.23
N LEU A 255 26.38 45.93 -22.24
CA LEU A 255 25.57 45.10 -23.14
C LEU A 255 24.82 44.01 -22.37
N ALA A 256 25.44 43.37 -21.37
CA ALA A 256 24.78 42.35 -20.54
C ALA A 256 23.59 42.89 -19.73
N VAL A 257 23.60 44.17 -19.34
CA VAL A 257 22.50 44.80 -18.59
C VAL A 257 21.43 45.34 -19.52
N SER A 258 21.82 46.03 -20.60
CA SER A 258 20.86 46.62 -21.56
C SER A 258 20.06 45.55 -22.29
N ARG A 259 20.66 44.37 -22.54
CA ARG A 259 20.07 43.28 -23.33
C ARG A 259 18.97 42.46 -22.63
N LEU A 260 18.81 42.58 -21.31
CA LEU A 260 17.86 41.78 -20.51
C LEU A 260 16.73 42.64 -19.90
N GLY A 261 16.75 43.96 -20.12
CA GLY A 261 15.84 44.92 -19.48
C GLY A 261 16.18 45.18 -18.00
N ARG A 262 15.85 46.37 -17.49
CA ARG A 262 16.06 46.71 -16.07
C ARG A 262 15.00 46.01 -15.20
N VAL A 263 15.40 45.01 -14.43
CA VAL A 263 14.51 44.41 -13.43
C VAL A 263 14.60 45.23 -12.14
N LYS A 264 13.47 45.69 -11.61
CA LYS A 264 13.46 46.39 -10.31
C LYS A 264 13.56 45.34 -9.20
N THR A 265 14.70 45.26 -8.53
CA THR A 265 14.84 44.50 -7.29
C THR A 265 13.99 45.14 -6.18
N LYS A 266 13.02 44.39 -5.66
CA LYS A 266 12.18 44.81 -4.52
C LYS A 266 12.83 44.39 -3.20
N SER A 267 12.63 45.15 -2.12
CA SER A 267 13.04 44.75 -0.78
C SER A 267 12.34 43.47 -0.34
N TRP A 268 13.00 42.65 0.46
CA TRP A 268 12.37 41.51 1.12
C TRP A 268 11.42 42.00 2.22
N ASP A 269 10.12 41.97 1.94
CA ASP A 269 9.06 42.31 2.89
C ASP A 269 8.03 41.17 3.02
N ARG A 270 7.10 41.29 3.97
CA ARG A 270 6.05 40.28 4.18
C ARG A 270 5.09 40.16 2.97
N THR A 271 5.09 41.11 2.04
CA THR A 271 4.23 41.08 0.85
C THR A 271 4.75 40.12 -0.22
N VAL A 272 6.04 39.77 -0.20
CA VAL A 272 6.66 38.80 -1.13
C VAL A 272 5.94 37.46 -1.07
N PHE A 273 5.72 36.90 0.13
CA PHE A 273 5.03 35.62 0.30
C PHE A 273 3.61 35.66 -0.26
N ARG A 274 2.86 36.72 0.03
CA ARG A 274 1.50 36.89 -0.50
C ARG A 274 1.50 37.01 -2.02
N ARG A 275 2.42 37.79 -2.60
CA ARG A 275 2.55 37.99 -4.06
C ARG A 275 2.89 36.69 -4.79
N VAL A 276 3.86 35.95 -4.25
CA VAL A 276 4.33 34.70 -4.85
C VAL A 276 3.26 33.61 -4.75
N LEU A 277 2.67 33.39 -3.57
CA LEU A 277 1.64 32.38 -3.36
C LEU A 277 0.35 32.63 -4.16
N LEU A 278 0.02 33.89 -4.46
CA LEU A 278 -1.12 34.25 -5.30
C LEU A 278 -0.81 34.27 -6.81
N SER A 279 0.46 34.11 -7.19
CA SER A 279 0.85 34.03 -8.59
C SER A 279 0.46 32.68 -9.18
N TRP A 280 -0.04 32.66 -10.40
CA TRP A 280 -0.38 31.41 -11.07
C TRP A 280 0.88 30.62 -11.46
N GLN A 281 1.99 31.33 -11.72
CA GLN A 281 3.29 30.74 -12.07
C GLN A 281 3.78 29.81 -10.97
N PHE A 282 3.61 30.21 -9.71
CA PHE A 282 4.00 29.42 -8.54
C PHE A 282 3.25 28.10 -8.40
N TRP A 283 2.05 27.95 -8.98
CA TRP A 283 1.27 26.70 -8.88
C TRP A 283 1.31 25.87 -10.15
N LEU A 284 1.12 26.49 -11.33
CA LEU A 284 1.02 25.73 -12.58
C LEU A 284 2.38 25.21 -13.07
N LEU A 285 3.47 25.95 -12.87
CA LEU A 285 4.80 25.51 -13.31
C LEU A 285 5.33 24.31 -12.49
N PRO A 286 5.23 24.31 -11.14
CA PRO A 286 5.50 23.09 -10.38
C PRO A 286 4.54 21.95 -10.70
N THR A 287 3.27 22.23 -10.95
CA THR A 287 2.29 21.17 -11.28
C THR A 287 2.64 20.46 -12.60
N VAL A 288 2.98 21.22 -13.66
CA VAL A 288 3.37 20.59 -14.92
C VAL A 288 4.66 19.79 -14.75
N PHE A 289 5.66 20.34 -14.02
CA PHE A 289 6.91 19.66 -13.74
C PHE A 289 6.74 18.37 -12.91
N MET A 290 5.84 18.39 -11.92
CA MET A 290 5.46 17.19 -11.16
C MET A 290 4.82 16.14 -12.07
N LEU A 291 3.86 16.49 -12.95
CA LEU A 291 3.24 15.53 -13.88
C LEU A 291 4.27 14.87 -14.82
N TYR A 292 5.27 15.63 -15.26
CA TYR A 292 6.43 15.11 -15.99
C TYR A 292 7.18 14.05 -15.19
N SER A 293 7.63 14.41 -13.99
CA SER A 293 8.46 13.53 -13.16
C SER A 293 7.73 12.26 -12.76
N LEU A 294 6.41 12.32 -12.53
CA LEU A 294 5.58 11.14 -12.28
C LEU A 294 5.49 10.23 -13.51
N SER A 295 5.39 10.79 -14.71
CA SER A 295 5.32 10.04 -15.97
C SER A 295 6.62 9.31 -16.29
N VAL A 296 7.77 9.97 -16.04
CA VAL A 296 9.12 9.44 -16.28
C VAL A 296 9.48 8.29 -15.33
N GLN A 297 8.75 8.08 -14.23
CA GLN A 297 9.01 6.94 -13.33
C GLN A 297 8.90 5.57 -14.03
N ALA A 298 8.22 5.47 -15.17
CA ALA A 298 8.16 4.26 -16.00
C ALA A 298 9.52 3.81 -16.57
N ILE A 299 10.49 4.72 -16.70
CA ILE A 299 11.87 4.42 -17.10
C ILE A 299 12.86 4.54 -15.93
N GLY A 300 12.35 4.82 -14.73
CA GLY A 300 13.08 4.83 -13.46
C GLY A 300 12.88 3.54 -12.65
N ASN A 301 13.29 3.55 -11.37
CA ASN A 301 12.97 2.52 -10.37
C ASN A 301 13.25 1.06 -10.76
N ASN A 302 14.31 0.79 -11.54
CA ASN A 302 14.65 -0.54 -12.03
C ASN A 302 13.55 -1.24 -12.86
N VAL A 303 12.57 -0.50 -13.41
CA VAL A 303 11.49 -1.06 -14.24
C VAL A 303 12.05 -1.81 -15.44
N ILE A 304 12.97 -1.19 -16.21
CA ILE A 304 13.58 -1.82 -17.39
C ILE A 304 14.46 -3.02 -17.00
N PRO A 305 15.42 -2.94 -16.05
CA PRO A 305 16.18 -4.11 -15.60
C PRO A 305 15.32 -5.29 -15.16
N LEU A 306 14.26 -5.06 -14.37
CA LEU A 306 13.38 -6.12 -13.87
C LEU A 306 12.51 -6.73 -14.97
N TRP A 307 12.02 -5.89 -15.90
CA TRP A 307 11.35 -6.37 -17.10
C TRP A 307 12.30 -7.24 -17.95
N MET A 308 13.54 -6.80 -18.18
CA MET A 308 14.56 -7.58 -18.90
C MET A 308 14.92 -8.89 -18.19
N ALA A 309 15.02 -8.89 -16.86
CA ALA A 309 15.29 -10.11 -16.09
C ALA A 309 14.20 -11.17 -16.32
N SER A 310 12.93 -10.77 -16.37
CA SER A 310 11.81 -11.68 -16.65
C SER A 310 11.83 -12.31 -18.05
N ARG A 311 12.53 -11.68 -19.00
CA ARG A 311 12.66 -12.12 -20.41
C ARG A 311 13.98 -12.84 -20.69
N GLY A 312 14.77 -13.15 -19.66
CA GLY A 312 16.00 -13.95 -19.78
C GLY A 312 17.24 -13.21 -20.29
N TYR A 313 17.24 -11.87 -20.28
CA TYR A 313 18.43 -11.09 -20.63
C TYR A 313 19.55 -11.26 -19.59
N SER A 314 20.81 -11.27 -20.02
CA SER A 314 21.97 -11.40 -19.13
C SER A 314 22.12 -10.20 -18.17
N VAL A 315 22.77 -10.41 -17.03
CA VAL A 315 23.04 -9.35 -16.04
C VAL A 315 23.80 -8.15 -16.66
N ILE A 316 24.69 -8.40 -17.61
CA ILE A 316 25.41 -7.34 -18.34
C ILE A 316 24.44 -6.53 -19.21
N GLN A 317 23.51 -7.19 -19.90
CA GLN A 317 22.50 -6.51 -20.71
C GLN A 317 21.53 -5.70 -19.85
N GLN A 318 21.10 -6.25 -18.71
CA GLN A 318 20.23 -5.57 -17.75
C GLN A 318 20.82 -4.27 -17.21
N ASN A 319 22.16 -4.18 -17.11
CA ASN A 319 22.85 -2.96 -16.68
C ASN A 319 23.11 -1.99 -17.83
N ASN A 320 23.45 -2.50 -19.02
CA ASN A 320 23.87 -1.65 -20.14
C ASN A 320 22.69 -1.09 -20.94
N TYR A 321 21.67 -1.88 -21.27
CA TYR A 321 20.60 -1.40 -22.17
C TYR A 321 19.75 -0.25 -21.61
N PRO A 322 19.42 -0.20 -20.30
CA PRO A 322 18.71 0.94 -19.74
C PRO A 322 19.46 2.27 -19.94
N THR A 323 20.80 2.25 -20.05
CA THR A 323 21.61 3.48 -20.26
C THR A 323 21.27 4.19 -21.58
N ALA A 324 20.73 3.48 -22.57
CA ALA A 324 20.29 4.06 -23.82
C ALA A 324 19.13 5.06 -23.64
N THR A 325 18.32 4.94 -22.57
CA THR A 325 17.29 5.94 -22.24
C THR A 325 17.91 7.31 -22.01
N TYR A 326 19.02 7.40 -21.28
CA TYR A 326 19.76 8.65 -21.06
C TYR A 326 20.36 9.19 -22.36
N ALA A 327 20.89 8.32 -23.23
CA ALA A 327 21.42 8.73 -24.54
C ALA A 327 20.33 9.34 -25.43
N THR A 328 19.16 8.69 -25.52
CA THR A 328 18.01 9.25 -26.26
C THR A 328 17.49 10.55 -25.64
N GLY A 329 17.51 10.65 -24.31
CA GLY A 329 17.15 11.87 -23.59
C GLY A 329 18.09 13.03 -23.89
N ILE A 330 19.41 12.80 -23.95
CA ILE A 330 20.40 13.83 -24.30
C ILE A 330 20.10 14.40 -25.70
N VAL A 331 20.00 13.52 -26.71
CA VAL A 331 19.76 13.94 -28.11
C VAL A 331 18.43 14.68 -28.24
N ALA A 332 17.36 14.13 -27.67
CA ALA A 332 16.03 14.76 -27.74
C ALA A 332 15.98 16.11 -27.01
N THR A 333 16.64 16.24 -25.86
CA THR A 333 16.69 17.51 -25.11
C THR A 333 17.31 18.61 -25.95
N PHE A 334 18.41 18.33 -26.65
CA PHE A 334 19.00 19.29 -27.58
C PHE A 334 18.05 19.66 -28.73
N ILE A 335 17.38 18.68 -29.34
CA ILE A 335 16.44 18.92 -30.44
C ILE A 335 15.27 19.79 -29.97
N TYR A 336 14.59 19.41 -28.89
CA TYR A 336 13.43 20.15 -28.36
C TYR A 336 13.81 21.56 -27.95
N CYS A 337 14.94 21.75 -27.27
CA CYS A 337 15.40 23.06 -26.84
C CYS A 337 15.83 23.94 -28.02
N ALA A 338 16.59 23.41 -28.99
CA ALA A 338 17.00 24.16 -30.18
C ALA A 338 15.81 24.56 -31.05
N VAL A 339 14.83 23.67 -31.22
CA VAL A 339 13.58 23.98 -31.92
C VAL A 339 12.78 25.02 -31.15
N SER A 340 12.68 24.92 -29.82
CA SER A 340 11.95 25.90 -29.00
C SER A 340 12.58 27.29 -29.03
N ASP A 341 13.91 27.38 -28.94
CA ASP A 341 14.66 28.65 -29.04
C ASP A 341 14.46 29.27 -30.45
N LYS A 342 14.53 28.45 -31.51
CA LYS A 342 14.31 28.93 -32.89
C LYS A 342 12.88 29.37 -33.17
N LEU A 343 11.89 28.69 -32.59
CA LEU A 343 10.47 29.05 -32.67
C LEU A 343 10.09 30.21 -31.72
N ARG A 344 11.02 30.65 -30.86
CA ARG A 344 10.78 31.64 -29.79
C ARG A 344 9.54 31.33 -28.94
N SER A 345 9.27 30.03 -28.74
CA SER A 345 8.04 29.60 -28.09
C SER A 345 8.22 28.26 -27.40
N ARG A 346 7.80 28.19 -26.14
CA ARG A 346 8.05 27.05 -25.23
C ARG A 346 6.94 26.01 -25.23
N TRP A 347 5.70 26.44 -25.41
CA TRP A 347 4.53 25.57 -25.25
C TRP A 347 4.35 24.55 -26.41
N GLN A 348 4.76 24.86 -27.65
CA GLN A 348 4.64 23.93 -28.78
C GLN A 348 5.55 22.71 -28.61
N ALA A 349 6.83 22.94 -28.29
CA ALA A 349 7.76 21.86 -27.98
C ALA A 349 7.27 21.05 -26.76
N SER A 350 6.68 21.73 -25.78
CA SER A 350 6.08 21.08 -24.60
C SER A 350 4.88 20.19 -24.96
N LEU A 351 4.02 20.60 -25.90
CA LEU A 351 2.91 19.76 -26.38
C LEU A 351 3.42 18.50 -27.07
N CYS A 352 4.46 18.61 -27.90
CA CYS A 352 5.09 17.44 -28.52
C CYS A 352 5.56 16.45 -27.45
N ILE A 353 6.21 16.94 -26.38
CA ILE A 353 6.63 16.09 -25.24
C ILE A 353 5.42 15.45 -24.55
N GLY A 354 4.33 16.21 -24.34
CA GLY A 354 3.07 15.69 -23.79
C GLY A 354 2.46 14.56 -24.62
N PHE A 355 2.45 14.69 -25.94
CA PHE A 355 2.00 13.61 -26.83
C PHE A 355 2.95 12.41 -26.82
N THR A 356 4.25 12.64 -26.73
CA THR A 356 5.24 11.56 -26.57
C THR A 356 4.98 10.75 -25.30
N PHE A 357 4.65 11.40 -24.17
CA PHE A 357 4.27 10.71 -22.93
C PHE A 357 3.06 9.79 -23.11
N VAL A 358 2.03 10.28 -23.79
CA VAL A 358 0.80 9.52 -24.04
C VAL A 358 1.10 8.34 -24.97
N ALA A 359 1.84 8.57 -26.05
CA ALA A 359 2.18 7.54 -27.02
C ALA A 359 3.05 6.43 -26.43
N SER A 360 4.13 6.77 -25.72
CA SER A 360 5.01 5.78 -25.09
C SER A 360 4.27 4.95 -24.03
N SER A 361 3.46 5.60 -23.18
CA SER A 361 2.66 4.91 -22.16
C SER A 361 1.59 4.01 -22.77
N ALA A 362 0.91 4.46 -23.84
CA ALA A 362 -0.09 3.64 -24.54
C ALA A 362 0.53 2.39 -25.17
N ILE A 363 1.74 2.51 -25.74
CA ILE A 363 2.48 1.36 -26.27
C ILE A 363 2.80 0.39 -25.12
N LEU A 364 3.33 0.85 -23.98
CA LEU A 364 3.61 -0.02 -22.83
C LEU A 364 2.38 -0.75 -22.29
N ILE A 365 1.19 -0.12 -22.32
CA ILE A 365 -0.06 -0.73 -21.86
C ILE A 365 -0.55 -1.84 -22.81
N SER A 366 -0.21 -1.75 -24.10
CA SER A 366 -0.63 -2.71 -25.13
C SER A 366 0.08 -4.07 -25.09
N ASP A 367 1.06 -4.22 -24.19
CA ASP A 367 1.92 -5.41 -24.06
C ASP A 367 2.57 -5.85 -25.40
N PRO A 368 3.44 -4.99 -25.98
CA PRO A 368 4.03 -5.24 -27.28
C PRO A 368 5.13 -6.33 -27.20
N PRO A 369 5.63 -6.84 -28.36
CA PRO A 369 6.84 -7.65 -28.37
C PRO A 369 8.05 -6.86 -27.82
N ASP A 370 9.15 -7.53 -27.48
CA ASP A 370 10.31 -6.92 -26.80
C ASP A 370 10.85 -5.66 -27.52
N VAL A 371 10.86 -5.67 -28.85
CA VAL A 371 11.23 -4.51 -29.68
C VAL A 371 10.33 -3.30 -29.40
N GLY A 372 9.03 -3.52 -29.22
CA GLY A 372 8.06 -2.48 -28.89
C GLY A 372 8.22 -1.95 -27.47
N TYR A 373 8.62 -2.79 -26.51
CA TYR A 373 8.99 -2.33 -25.16
C TYR A 373 10.23 -1.44 -25.19
N PHE A 374 11.31 -1.86 -25.86
CA PHE A 374 12.50 -1.02 -26.02
C PHE A 374 12.18 0.29 -26.74
N PHE A 375 11.40 0.23 -27.82
CA PHE A 375 10.95 1.43 -28.52
C PHE A 375 10.20 2.37 -27.58
N ALA A 376 9.25 1.86 -26.79
CA ALA A 376 8.47 2.68 -25.88
C ALA A 376 9.31 3.27 -24.73
N PHE A 377 10.23 2.50 -24.15
CA PHE A 377 11.15 2.99 -23.11
C PHE A 377 12.11 4.06 -23.65
N TYR A 378 12.66 3.88 -24.84
CA TYR A 378 13.55 4.87 -25.45
C TYR A 378 12.79 6.10 -25.94
N LEU A 379 11.56 5.93 -26.44
CA LEU A 379 10.67 7.03 -26.76
C LEU A 379 10.31 7.82 -25.50
N MET A 380 10.01 7.13 -24.39
CA MET A 380 9.85 7.77 -23.08
C MET A 380 11.14 8.48 -22.64
N GLY A 381 12.32 7.93 -22.93
CA GLY A 381 13.61 8.58 -22.67
C GLY A 381 13.76 9.95 -23.34
N THR A 382 13.18 10.16 -24.53
CA THR A 382 13.20 11.47 -25.20
C THR A 382 12.50 12.58 -24.39
N THR A 383 11.66 12.19 -23.45
CA THR A 383 10.91 13.11 -22.60
C THR A 383 11.71 13.67 -21.43
N TYR A 384 13.02 13.43 -21.31
CA TYR A 384 13.87 14.13 -20.31
C TYR A 384 14.03 15.64 -20.57
N ALA A 385 13.64 16.12 -21.75
CA ALA A 385 13.74 17.51 -22.18
C ALA A 385 13.12 18.60 -21.25
N PRO A 386 12.01 18.36 -20.53
CA PRO A 386 11.41 19.28 -19.56
C PRO A 386 12.38 19.81 -18.50
N GLN A 387 13.39 19.02 -18.10
CA GLN A 387 14.40 19.46 -17.15
C GLN A 387 15.14 20.72 -17.60
N ALA A 388 15.33 20.90 -18.92
CA ALA A 388 15.87 22.13 -19.48
C ALA A 388 14.75 23.07 -19.90
N LEU A 389 13.83 22.58 -20.73
CA LEU A 389 12.83 23.40 -21.43
C LEU A 389 11.87 24.12 -20.49
N TRP A 390 11.36 23.44 -19.44
CA TRP A 390 10.35 24.03 -18.56
C TRP A 390 10.96 24.92 -17.48
N TYR A 391 12.21 24.70 -17.09
CA TYR A 391 12.95 25.69 -16.30
C TYR A 391 13.26 26.94 -17.11
N SER A 392 13.60 26.80 -18.39
CA SER A 392 13.71 27.96 -19.29
C SER A 392 12.37 28.69 -19.42
N TRP A 393 11.25 27.95 -19.55
CA TRP A 393 9.92 28.55 -19.60
C TRP A 393 9.54 29.27 -18.30
N MET A 394 9.86 28.69 -17.15
CA MET A 394 9.69 29.34 -15.85
C MET A 394 10.51 30.64 -15.76
N ALA A 395 11.77 30.61 -16.19
CA ALA A 395 12.62 31.80 -16.20
C ALA A 395 12.03 32.91 -17.10
N ASP A 396 11.54 32.56 -18.29
CA ASP A 396 10.87 33.49 -19.21
C ASP A 396 9.62 34.11 -18.56
N LEU A 397 8.76 33.30 -17.93
CA LEU A 397 7.49 33.74 -17.35
C LEU A 397 7.64 34.55 -16.05
N THR A 398 8.79 34.46 -15.39
CA THR A 398 9.10 35.13 -14.12
C THR A 398 10.19 36.20 -14.26
N ALA A 399 10.63 36.51 -15.48
CA ALA A 399 11.71 37.48 -15.75
C ALA A 399 11.48 38.87 -15.13
N HIS A 400 10.21 39.28 -14.96
CA HIS A 400 9.82 40.56 -14.38
C HIS A 400 9.98 40.64 -12.85
N ASP A 401 10.21 39.53 -12.14
CA ASP A 401 10.27 39.46 -10.69
C ASP A 401 11.29 38.42 -10.20
N VAL A 402 12.47 38.90 -9.77
CA VAL A 402 13.59 38.06 -9.34
C VAL A 402 13.24 37.19 -8.11
N GLN A 403 12.42 37.69 -7.18
CA GLN A 403 12.03 36.93 -5.98
C GLN A 403 11.02 35.83 -6.35
N LEU A 404 10.05 36.13 -7.22
CA LEU A 404 9.13 35.14 -7.75
C LEU A 404 9.88 34.04 -8.51
N ARG A 405 10.85 34.42 -9.35
CA ARG A 405 11.72 33.46 -10.05
C ARG A 405 12.45 32.58 -9.04
N ALA A 406 13.21 33.16 -8.10
CA ALA A 406 13.99 32.41 -7.13
C ALA A 406 13.14 31.39 -6.34
N ILE A 407 12.02 31.82 -5.77
CA ILE A 407 11.14 30.95 -4.96
C ILE A 407 10.49 29.88 -5.84
N THR A 408 10.01 30.24 -7.04
CA THR A 408 9.38 29.28 -7.96
C THR A 408 10.39 28.25 -8.46
N THR A 409 11.61 28.64 -8.82
CA THR A 409 12.67 27.71 -9.26
C THR A 409 12.96 26.65 -8.20
N GLY A 410 13.12 27.07 -6.94
CA GLY A 410 13.34 26.14 -5.82
C GLY A 410 12.12 25.25 -5.60
N PHE A 411 10.93 25.86 -5.53
CA PHE A 411 9.69 25.15 -5.23
C PHE A 411 9.29 24.13 -6.32
N MET A 412 9.57 24.40 -7.60
CA MET A 412 9.29 23.47 -8.70
C MET A 412 9.89 22.09 -8.45
N ASN A 413 11.15 22.03 -8.04
CA ASN A 413 11.83 20.77 -7.76
C ASN A 413 11.43 20.19 -6.39
N SER A 414 11.21 21.04 -5.37
CA SER A 414 10.84 20.56 -4.02
C SER A 414 9.45 19.94 -4.02
N PHE A 415 8.52 20.57 -4.74
CA PHE A 415 7.18 20.07 -4.95
C PHE A 415 7.20 18.74 -5.69
N ASP A 416 8.06 18.58 -6.69
CA ASP A 416 8.25 17.32 -7.39
C ASP A 416 8.70 16.17 -6.47
N PHE A 417 9.77 16.37 -5.68
CA PHE A 417 10.26 15.36 -4.75
C PHE A 417 9.21 14.93 -3.72
N ALA A 418 8.32 15.85 -3.31
CA ALA A 418 7.23 15.52 -2.38
C ALA A 418 6.26 14.46 -2.95
N PHE A 419 6.11 14.37 -4.28
CA PHE A 419 5.29 13.36 -4.95
C PHE A 419 6.09 12.13 -5.34
N VAL A 420 7.28 12.32 -5.92
CA VAL A 420 8.16 11.21 -6.34
C VAL A 420 8.56 10.30 -5.17
N THR A 421 8.65 10.81 -3.95
CA THR A 421 9.06 10.01 -2.78
C THR A 421 8.12 8.82 -2.51
N TRP A 422 6.81 8.96 -2.77
CA TRP A 422 5.84 7.89 -2.53
C TRP A 422 5.28 7.25 -3.79
N TRP A 423 5.38 7.93 -4.95
CA TRP A 423 4.75 7.47 -6.18
C TRP A 423 5.23 6.08 -6.66
N PRO A 424 6.54 5.77 -6.75
CA PRO A 424 7.02 4.45 -7.15
C PRO A 424 6.57 3.32 -6.23
N LEU A 425 6.39 3.61 -4.93
CA LEU A 425 5.95 2.62 -3.95
C LEU A 425 4.53 2.09 -4.25
N ILE A 426 3.71 2.90 -4.92
CA ILE A 426 2.33 2.55 -5.27
C ILE A 426 2.23 2.02 -6.70
N PHE A 427 2.89 2.68 -7.65
CA PHE A 427 2.68 2.45 -9.07
C PHE A 427 3.75 1.57 -9.74
N TYR A 428 4.95 1.48 -9.16
CA TYR A 428 6.03 0.62 -9.64
C TYR A 428 6.61 -0.28 -8.52
N PRO A 429 5.78 -0.96 -7.71
CA PRO A 429 6.31 -1.90 -6.71
C PRO A 429 6.90 -3.12 -7.41
N VAL A 430 7.95 -3.70 -6.83
CA VAL A 430 8.62 -4.90 -7.38
C VAL A 430 7.65 -6.08 -7.54
N THR A 431 6.58 -6.15 -6.73
CA THR A 431 5.52 -7.15 -6.84
C THR A 431 4.74 -7.10 -8.15
N ASP A 432 4.71 -5.94 -8.82
CA ASP A 432 4.02 -5.75 -10.09
C ASP A 432 4.96 -6.02 -11.30
N ALA A 433 6.23 -6.36 -11.04
CA ALA A 433 7.17 -6.77 -12.08
C ALA A 433 6.71 -8.08 -12.74
N PRO A 434 6.90 -8.25 -14.06
CA PRO A 434 7.50 -7.32 -15.02
C PRO A 434 6.51 -6.38 -15.72
N ASN A 435 5.20 -6.56 -15.48
CA ASN A 435 4.16 -5.96 -16.31
C ASN A 435 3.79 -4.54 -15.90
N TYR A 436 4.02 -4.13 -14.64
CA TYR A 436 3.80 -2.78 -14.10
C TYR A 436 2.56 -2.04 -14.64
N ARG A 437 1.46 -2.77 -14.86
CA ARG A 437 0.31 -2.26 -15.63
C ARG A 437 -0.32 -1.04 -14.96
N LYS A 438 -0.37 -1.03 -13.62
CA LYS A 438 -0.82 0.13 -12.83
C LYS A 438 0.07 1.35 -13.09
N GLY A 439 1.39 1.15 -13.10
CA GLY A 439 2.37 2.19 -13.40
C GLY A 439 2.24 2.74 -14.81
N TYR A 440 2.07 1.88 -15.82
CA TYR A 440 1.91 2.35 -17.20
C TYR A 440 0.59 3.14 -17.39
N ILE A 441 -0.51 2.70 -16.77
CA ILE A 441 -1.77 3.47 -16.75
C ILE A 441 -1.57 4.82 -16.03
N ALA A 442 -0.84 4.84 -14.91
CA ALA A 442 -0.56 6.06 -14.19
C ALA A 442 0.26 7.06 -15.04
N SER A 443 1.32 6.60 -15.73
CA SER A 443 2.07 7.41 -16.70
C SER A 443 1.21 7.93 -17.83
N LEU A 444 0.27 7.12 -18.35
CA LEU A 444 -0.65 7.56 -19.39
C LEU A 444 -1.55 8.69 -18.89
N VAL A 445 -2.09 8.57 -17.68
CA VAL A 445 -2.96 9.59 -17.08
C VAL A 445 -2.18 10.87 -16.80
N THR A 446 -1.00 10.80 -16.18
CA THR A 446 -0.18 11.98 -15.90
C THR A 446 0.32 12.64 -17.19
N GLY A 447 0.67 11.85 -18.21
CA GLY A 447 0.99 12.34 -19.56
C GLY A 447 -0.19 13.06 -20.21
N ALA A 448 -1.40 12.47 -20.14
CA ALA A 448 -2.61 13.07 -20.68
C ALA A 448 -3.00 14.36 -19.95
N LEU A 449 -2.80 14.44 -18.63
CA LEU A 449 -3.03 15.65 -17.83
C LEU A 449 -2.00 16.75 -18.09
N THR A 450 -0.80 16.39 -18.56
CA THR A 450 0.24 17.37 -18.89
C THR A 450 -0.20 18.29 -20.05
N VAL A 451 -0.92 17.75 -21.04
CA VAL A 451 -1.41 18.49 -22.22
C VAL A 451 -2.34 19.67 -21.86
N PRO A 452 -3.46 19.49 -21.13
CA PRO A 452 -4.33 20.61 -20.76
C PRO A 452 -3.65 21.62 -19.83
N VAL A 453 -2.72 21.19 -18.97
CA VAL A 453 -1.94 22.11 -18.13
C VAL A 453 -1.01 22.98 -18.98
N ILE A 454 -0.32 22.40 -19.97
CA ILE A 454 0.49 23.18 -20.93
C ILE A 454 -0.38 24.19 -21.70
N LEU A 455 -1.55 23.78 -22.17
CA LEU A 455 -2.49 24.68 -22.86
C LEU A 455 -2.97 25.82 -21.95
N LEU A 456 -3.22 25.54 -20.68
CA LEU A 456 -3.62 26.55 -19.69
C LEU A 456 -2.47 27.54 -19.43
N ILE A 457 -1.23 27.06 -19.26
CA ILE A 457 -0.05 27.92 -19.09
C ILE A 457 0.13 28.79 -20.35
N ALA A 458 0.02 28.21 -21.55
CA ALA A 458 0.13 28.95 -22.80
C ALA A 458 -0.98 30.01 -22.97
N PHE A 459 -2.20 29.70 -22.53
CA PHE A 459 -3.31 30.66 -22.51
C PHE A 459 -3.04 31.82 -21.55
N LEU A 460 -2.56 31.53 -20.33
CA LEU A 460 -2.23 32.54 -19.33
C LEU A 460 -1.01 33.38 -19.73
N GLU A 461 -0.01 32.78 -20.36
CA GLU A 461 1.13 33.48 -20.97
C GLU A 461 0.66 34.47 -22.03
N ARG A 462 -0.15 34.03 -23.01
CA ARG A 462 -0.73 34.90 -24.04
C ARG A 462 -1.58 36.02 -23.44
N ARG A 463 -2.39 35.71 -22.43
CA ARG A 463 -3.21 36.69 -21.71
C ARG A 463 -2.34 37.69 -20.94
N GLY A 464 -1.24 37.22 -20.35
CA GLY A 464 -0.29 38.02 -19.59
C GLY A 464 0.49 39.00 -20.49
N ARG A 465 0.91 38.55 -21.67
CA ARG A 465 1.52 39.39 -22.70
C ARG A 465 0.56 40.47 -23.22
N ARG A 466 -0.67 40.10 -23.57
CA ARG A 466 -1.71 41.07 -23.98
C ARG A 466 -2.03 42.14 -22.94
N LYS A 467 -1.85 41.82 -21.65
CA LYS A 467 -2.06 42.75 -20.53
C LYS A 467 -0.81 43.55 -20.14
N GLY A 468 0.33 43.33 -20.81
CA GLY A 468 1.61 43.95 -20.46
C GLY A 468 2.20 43.50 -19.11
N THR A 469 1.67 42.42 -18.53
CA THR A 469 2.16 41.86 -17.25
C THR A 469 3.33 40.90 -17.42
N ILE A 470 3.52 40.40 -18.64
CA ILE A 470 4.66 39.58 -19.08
C ILE A 470 5.20 40.29 -20.33
N ALA A 471 6.52 40.47 -20.43
CA ALA A 471 7.15 41.17 -21.56
C ALA A 471 6.83 40.48 -22.90
N ASP A 472 6.69 41.27 -23.97
CA ASP A 472 6.45 40.77 -25.32
C ASP A 472 7.76 40.42 -26.03
N VAL A 473 7.73 39.37 -26.85
CA VAL A 473 8.94 38.74 -27.43
C VAL A 473 9.44 39.50 -28.68
N ASN A 474 8.60 40.36 -29.25
CA ASN A 474 8.87 41.09 -30.47
C ASN A 474 9.50 42.48 -30.23
N ASP A 475 9.39 43.04 -29.04
CA ASP A 475 9.95 44.36 -28.70
C ASP A 475 11.49 44.33 -28.50
N GLU A 476 12.10 43.15 -28.40
CA GLU A 476 13.56 43.02 -28.14
C GLU A 476 14.44 43.29 -29.37
N ASP A 477 13.90 43.21 -30.60
CA ASP A 477 14.65 43.39 -31.86
C ASP A 477 14.28 44.70 -32.61
N GLU A 478 13.11 45.33 -32.35
CA GLU A 478 12.71 46.60 -33.02
C GLU A 478 13.55 47.83 -32.61
N LEU A 479 14.33 47.73 -31.54
CA LEU A 479 15.15 48.84 -31.02
C LEU A 479 16.50 49.04 -31.72
N TRP A 480 16.87 48.22 -32.72
CA TRP A 480 18.20 48.31 -33.35
C TRP A 480 18.24 48.13 -34.88
N ASP A 481 17.12 47.94 -35.57
CA ASP A 481 17.11 47.91 -37.05
C ASP A 481 17.20 49.31 -37.69
N THR A 482 17.65 50.33 -36.93
CA THR A 482 17.86 51.70 -37.41
C THR A 482 19.25 52.23 -37.02
N SER A 483 20.32 51.66 -37.59
CA SER A 483 21.53 52.43 -37.98
C SER A 483 22.56 51.59 -38.74
N ASP A 484 22.68 51.87 -40.03
CA ASP A 484 23.85 51.79 -40.92
C ASP A 484 24.78 50.56 -40.92
N SER A 485 24.59 49.64 -41.87
CA SER A 485 25.61 49.17 -42.84
C SER A 485 25.06 48.10 -43.82
N PRO A 486 25.68 47.93 -45.02
CA PRO A 486 24.96 47.68 -46.27
C PRO A 486 24.76 46.20 -46.63
N SER A 487 23.79 46.01 -47.54
CA SER A 487 23.42 44.76 -48.23
C SER A 487 24.62 43.86 -48.59
N LEU A 488 24.57 42.61 -48.12
CA LEU A 488 25.25 41.49 -48.78
C LEU A 488 24.24 40.39 -49.10
N ASP A 489 23.87 40.37 -50.38
CA ASP A 489 23.27 39.23 -51.07
C ASP A 489 24.27 38.06 -51.03
N SER A 490 23.94 36.95 -50.35
CA SER A 490 24.55 35.65 -50.65
C SER A 490 23.72 34.48 -50.11
N ARG A 491 23.05 33.83 -51.06
CA ARG A 491 22.51 32.48 -51.02
C ARG A 491 23.56 31.50 -50.47
N ILE A 492 23.18 30.66 -49.51
CA ILE A 492 23.77 29.33 -49.30
C ILE A 492 22.59 28.32 -49.18
N PRO A 493 22.66 27.12 -49.80
CA PRO A 493 21.48 26.38 -50.22
C PRO A 493 20.83 25.53 -49.12
N MET A 494 19.50 25.53 -49.10
CA MET A 494 18.68 24.45 -48.52
C MET A 494 18.87 23.16 -49.33
N SER A 495 19.79 22.28 -48.95
CA SER A 495 19.85 20.96 -49.59
C SER A 495 20.27 19.81 -48.69
N MET A 496 20.14 19.90 -47.37
CA MET A 496 20.43 18.72 -46.52
C MET A 496 19.37 18.29 -45.50
N PHE A 497 18.29 19.03 -45.27
CA PHE A 497 17.19 18.54 -44.43
C PHE A 497 15.84 19.07 -44.91
N ILE A 498 15.05 18.15 -45.50
CA ILE A 498 13.59 18.16 -45.77
C ILE A 498 13.07 19.37 -46.59
N SER A 499 12.59 19.08 -47.81
CA SER A 499 12.03 20.07 -48.75
C SER A 499 10.81 20.83 -48.17
N PRO A 500 10.77 22.17 -48.25
CA PRO A 500 9.62 23.01 -47.89
C PRO A 500 8.35 22.76 -48.74
N GLU A 501 8.46 22.03 -49.85
CA GLU A 501 7.32 21.72 -50.71
C GLU A 501 6.40 20.66 -50.09
N LEU A 502 6.94 19.74 -49.27
CA LEU A 502 6.14 18.73 -48.55
C LEU A 502 5.22 19.34 -47.48
N ILE A 503 5.58 20.51 -46.93
CA ILE A 503 4.79 21.22 -45.91
C ILE A 503 3.69 22.07 -46.56
N ARG A 504 3.91 22.54 -47.79
CA ARG A 504 2.89 23.29 -48.55
C ARG A 504 1.83 22.38 -49.17
N GLU A 505 2.19 21.17 -49.60
CA GLU A 505 1.20 20.19 -50.07
C GLU A 505 0.31 19.63 -48.95
N ALA A 506 0.82 19.53 -47.72
CA ALA A 506 0.02 19.08 -46.57
C ALA A 506 -0.99 20.12 -46.04
N THR A 507 -0.95 21.36 -46.53
CA THR A 507 -1.78 22.48 -46.01
C THR A 507 -2.71 23.13 -47.03
N SER A 508 -2.86 22.57 -48.25
CA SER A 508 -3.79 23.10 -49.25
C SER A 508 -4.81 22.07 -49.80
N SER A 509 -6.02 22.08 -49.20
CA SER A 509 -7.35 21.71 -49.77
C SER A 509 -7.81 20.23 -49.79
N PRO A 510 -9.13 19.90 -49.76
CA PRO A 510 -10.22 20.34 -48.87
C PRO A 510 -10.97 19.14 -48.24
N PHE A 511 -11.39 19.22 -46.96
CA PHE A 511 -12.39 18.27 -46.45
C PHE A 511 -13.80 18.71 -46.89
N PRO A 512 -14.60 17.86 -47.55
CA PRO A 512 -15.89 18.22 -48.10
C PRO A 512 -17.00 18.25 -47.04
N ARG A 513 -17.82 19.30 -47.09
CA ARG A 513 -19.15 19.35 -46.46
C ARG A 513 -20.06 18.32 -47.13
N LYS A 514 -20.37 17.19 -46.47
CA LYS A 514 -21.66 16.45 -46.43
C LYS A 514 -21.46 14.94 -46.14
N MET A 515 -21.72 14.55 -44.89
CA MET A 515 -22.15 13.24 -44.34
C MET A 515 -21.70 13.30 -42.86
N LEU A 516 -22.49 13.21 -41.78
CA LEU A 516 -23.83 12.68 -41.55
C LEU A 516 -24.68 13.67 -40.73
N LYS A 517 -25.95 13.79 -41.13
CA LYS A 517 -27.10 13.95 -40.22
C LYS A 517 -27.57 12.52 -39.88
N VAL A 518 -27.63 12.13 -38.60
CA VAL A 518 -28.67 11.24 -38.00
C VAL A 518 -28.71 11.54 -36.48
N VAL A 519 -29.59 12.43 -36.03
CA VAL A 519 -30.77 12.21 -35.15
C VAL A 519 -30.48 11.91 -33.66
N TRP A 520 -30.68 12.93 -32.80
CA TRP A 520 -31.65 12.92 -31.68
C TRP A 520 -32.03 14.39 -31.34
N PRO A 521 -33.29 14.70 -30.95
CA PRO A 521 -33.96 15.94 -31.31
C PRO A 521 -33.81 17.09 -30.31
N ALA A 522 -34.02 18.30 -30.84
CA ALA A 522 -34.10 19.57 -30.12
C ALA A 522 -35.51 19.87 -29.59
N ARG A 523 -35.57 20.57 -28.45
CA ARG A 523 -36.51 21.67 -28.13
C ARG A 523 -35.72 22.67 -27.27
N SER A 524 -35.23 23.80 -27.79
CA SER A 524 -35.90 25.05 -28.18
C SER A 524 -36.32 25.93 -27.00
N GLY A 525 -35.76 27.15 -26.94
CA GLY A 525 -36.18 28.27 -26.10
C GLY A 525 -35.09 28.64 -25.08
N ALA A 526 -34.53 29.84 -25.03
CA ALA A 526 -34.82 31.07 -25.74
C ALA A 526 -33.59 31.99 -25.63
N ASP A 527 -33.26 32.66 -26.73
CA ASP A 527 -32.68 34.00 -26.67
C ASP A 527 -33.63 34.90 -25.89
N LYS A 528 -33.13 35.58 -24.84
CA LYS A 528 -33.55 36.94 -24.51
C LYS A 528 -32.69 37.57 -23.42
N VAL A 529 -32.24 38.79 -23.74
CA VAL A 529 -31.79 39.88 -22.87
C VAL A 529 -30.33 39.87 -22.42
N ALA A 530 -29.46 40.30 -23.33
CA ALA A 530 -28.45 41.31 -22.98
C ALA A 530 -29.11 42.69 -23.03
N LYS A 531 -29.24 43.36 -21.88
CA LYS A 531 -29.24 44.83 -21.67
C LYS A 531 -29.78 45.15 -20.28
N THR A 532 -28.88 45.44 -19.35
CA THR A 532 -28.96 46.57 -18.41
C THR A 532 -27.64 46.63 -17.65
N GLY A 533 -26.97 47.78 -17.74
CA GLY A 533 -25.67 47.99 -17.11
C GLY A 533 -25.81 48.38 -15.64
N GLN A 534 -24.92 47.82 -14.80
CA GLN A 534 -24.27 48.49 -13.67
C GLN A 534 -23.12 47.60 -13.12
N PRO A 535 -22.10 48.19 -12.46
CA PRO A 535 -20.76 47.61 -12.32
C PRO A 535 -20.65 46.51 -11.25
N PHE A 536 -19.80 45.52 -11.53
CA PHE A 536 -19.51 44.38 -10.66
C PHE A 536 -18.58 44.80 -9.50
N ASN A 537 -19.03 44.58 -8.26
CA ASN A 537 -18.32 44.85 -7.01
C ASN A 537 -17.42 43.66 -6.62
N PRO A 538 -16.09 43.80 -6.54
CA PRO A 538 -15.18 42.70 -6.24
C PRO A 538 -15.08 42.48 -4.72
N ALA A 539 -16.07 41.82 -4.12
CA ALA A 539 -16.08 41.50 -2.69
C ALA A 539 -16.66 40.11 -2.36
N SER A 540 -16.45 39.08 -3.21
CA SER A 540 -17.05 37.74 -3.00
C SER A 540 -16.11 36.54 -3.01
N LEU A 541 -14.79 36.72 -2.83
CA LEU A 541 -13.87 35.59 -2.62
C LEU A 541 -12.82 35.94 -1.56
N GLY A 542 -13.26 35.93 -0.30
CA GLY A 542 -12.40 36.08 0.87
C GLY A 542 -12.30 34.76 1.63
N PHE A 543 -11.30 33.95 1.31
CA PHE A 543 -10.70 33.04 2.28
C PHE A 543 -9.89 33.90 3.26
N ASN A 544 -10.15 33.79 4.57
CA ASN A 544 -9.10 34.10 5.53
C ASN A 544 -9.23 33.30 6.83
N PHE A 545 -8.08 32.76 7.23
CA PHE A 545 -7.79 32.09 8.48
C PHE A 545 -7.67 33.12 9.62
N ASN A 546 -8.36 32.89 10.75
CA ASN A 546 -7.81 32.93 12.11
C ASN A 546 -8.93 32.80 13.17
N SER A 547 -8.69 31.95 14.17
CA SER A 547 -9.39 31.82 15.46
C SER A 547 -9.14 33.06 16.36
N PRO A 548 -9.77 33.27 17.55
CA PRO A 548 -10.43 32.32 18.46
C PRO A 548 -11.73 32.76 19.20
N GLN A 549 -12.35 31.78 19.87
CA GLN A 549 -13.26 31.83 21.04
C GLN A 549 -14.68 32.47 20.98
N SER A 550 -15.66 31.58 21.27
CA SER A 550 -16.82 31.70 22.20
C SER A 550 -17.99 32.67 21.93
N CYS A 551 -19.21 32.13 22.21
CA CYS A 551 -20.46 32.81 22.62
C CYS A 551 -21.18 33.64 21.52
N VAL A 552 -22.49 33.62 21.26
CA VAL A 552 -23.74 33.10 21.85
C VAL A 552 -24.77 32.96 20.70
N ASP A 553 -25.82 32.19 20.97
CA ASP A 553 -27.21 32.35 20.50
C ASP A 553 -27.64 31.85 19.10
N ARG A 554 -28.49 30.82 19.12
CA ARG A 554 -29.29 30.36 17.99
C ARG A 554 -30.76 30.37 18.41
N SER A 555 -31.46 31.44 18.09
CA SER A 555 -32.93 31.50 18.12
C SER A 555 -33.48 31.47 16.69
N THR A 556 -33.79 30.27 16.20
CA THR A 556 -34.97 29.90 15.37
C THR A 556 -34.83 28.47 14.83
N PRO A 557 -35.93 27.69 14.76
CA PRO A 557 -35.88 26.24 14.89
C PRO A 557 -35.61 25.53 13.56
N ARG A 558 -34.62 24.62 13.57
CA ARG A 558 -34.50 23.56 12.56
C ARG A 558 -35.54 22.46 12.85
N PRO A 559 -36.07 21.78 11.82
CA PRO A 559 -36.97 20.67 12.02
C PRO A 559 -36.27 19.59 12.84
N THR A 560 -36.95 19.14 13.89
CA THR A 560 -36.52 18.09 14.81
C THR A 560 -36.20 16.81 14.04
N LYS A 561 -34.96 16.33 14.15
CA LYS A 561 -34.64 14.92 13.92
C LYS A 561 -35.19 14.14 15.11
N GLU A 562 -36.45 13.73 15.04
CA GLU A 562 -36.92 12.61 15.85
C GLU A 562 -36.26 11.33 15.33
N GLY A 563 -35.65 10.58 16.25
CA GLY A 563 -35.08 9.28 15.98
C GLY A 563 -36.18 8.30 15.57
N ARG A 564 -35.93 7.52 14.52
CA ARG A 564 -36.70 6.31 14.26
C ARG A 564 -36.25 5.24 15.26
N SER A 565 -36.68 5.34 16.52
CA SER A 565 -36.55 4.30 17.53
C SER A 565 -37.88 3.57 17.71
N SER A 566 -37.81 2.23 17.69
CA SER A 566 -38.82 1.22 18.08
C SER A 566 -40.29 1.69 18.21
N VAL A 567 -41.18 1.14 17.39
CA VAL A 567 -42.63 1.24 17.61
C VAL A 567 -43.03 0.19 18.65
N THR A 568 -43.35 0.61 19.87
CA THR A 568 -43.97 -0.24 20.88
C THR A 568 -45.48 -0.26 20.61
N ASN A 569 -46.06 -1.44 20.35
CA ASN A 569 -47.51 -1.55 20.19
C ASN A 569 -48.19 -1.59 21.57
N THR A 570 -49.50 -1.33 21.63
CA THR A 570 -50.32 -1.27 22.86
C THR A 570 -50.31 -2.56 23.70
N SER A 571 -49.68 -3.65 23.23
CA SER A 571 -49.49 -4.94 23.90
C SER A 571 -48.16 -5.11 24.65
N GLY A 572 -47.25 -4.12 24.63
CA GLY A 572 -45.92 -4.23 25.27
C GLY A 572 -44.86 -4.99 24.44
N THR A 573 -45.14 -5.27 23.16
CA THR A 573 -44.23 -5.96 22.24
C THR A 573 -43.32 -4.95 21.51
N THR A 574 -42.01 -5.19 21.51
CA THR A 574 -41.02 -4.35 20.79
C THR A 574 -40.80 -4.90 19.38
N ILE A 575 -40.84 -4.04 18.36
CA ILE A 575 -40.71 -4.46 16.95
C ILE A 575 -39.40 -3.93 16.35
N TYR A 576 -38.62 -4.82 15.75
CA TYR A 576 -37.44 -4.51 14.95
C TYR A 576 -37.56 -5.07 13.53
N GLU A 577 -36.74 -4.57 12.60
CA GLU A 577 -36.63 -5.19 11.29
C GLU A 577 -35.69 -6.39 11.35
N VAL A 578 -34.52 -6.20 11.99
CA VAL A 578 -33.51 -7.24 12.21
C VAL A 578 -33.23 -7.37 13.70
N LEU A 579 -33.36 -8.59 14.23
CA LEU A 579 -32.88 -8.91 15.58
C LEU A 579 -31.56 -9.69 15.45
N ILE A 580 -30.54 -9.26 16.18
CA ILE A 580 -29.22 -9.90 16.22
C ILE A 580 -29.05 -10.52 17.60
N VAL A 581 -28.74 -11.82 17.67
CA VAL A 581 -28.49 -12.52 18.93
C VAL A 581 -26.98 -12.67 19.14
N GLY A 582 -26.44 -11.93 20.12
CA GLY A 582 -25.02 -11.92 20.49
C GLY A 582 -24.27 -10.64 20.09
N GLY A 583 -23.54 -10.05 21.04
CA GLY A 583 -22.72 -8.84 20.96
C GLY A 583 -21.20 -9.12 20.88
N GLY A 584 -20.81 -10.19 20.17
CA GLY A 584 -19.42 -10.46 19.79
C GLY A 584 -19.03 -9.77 18.48
N PHE A 585 -17.90 -10.16 17.87
CA PHE A 585 -17.44 -9.62 16.57
C PHE A 585 -18.54 -9.63 15.49
N GLY A 586 -19.24 -10.76 15.32
CA GLY A 586 -20.31 -10.89 14.34
C GLY A 586 -21.49 -9.96 14.58
N GLY A 587 -21.92 -9.82 15.83
CA GLY A 587 -23.02 -8.93 16.19
C GLY A 587 -22.66 -7.45 16.02
N CYS A 588 -21.50 -7.03 16.53
CA CYS A 588 -21.03 -5.65 16.42
C CYS A 588 -20.87 -5.25 14.95
N TYR A 589 -20.25 -6.11 14.13
CA TYR A 589 -20.06 -5.81 12.70
C TYR A 589 -21.39 -5.84 11.93
N ALA A 590 -22.28 -6.81 12.20
CA ALA A 590 -23.61 -6.85 11.60
C ALA A 590 -24.44 -5.60 11.93
N LEU A 591 -24.47 -5.17 13.18
CA LEU A 591 -25.18 -3.96 13.57
C LEU A 591 -24.60 -2.72 12.86
N HIS A 592 -23.26 -2.59 12.82
CA HIS A 592 -22.59 -1.51 12.10
C HIS A 592 -22.97 -1.47 10.61
N THR A 593 -22.85 -2.61 9.92
CA THR A 593 -23.14 -2.71 8.48
C THR A 593 -24.62 -2.47 8.19
N LEU A 594 -25.53 -3.07 8.96
CA LEU A 594 -26.98 -2.93 8.76
C LEU A 594 -27.49 -1.51 9.06
N ARG A 595 -26.93 -0.82 10.06
CA ARG A 595 -27.21 0.60 10.30
C ARG A 595 -26.84 1.46 9.08
N LYS A 596 -25.69 1.19 8.44
CA LYS A 596 -25.26 1.92 7.22
C LYS A 596 -26.20 1.69 6.04
N LEU A 597 -26.84 0.53 5.97
CA LEU A 597 -27.87 0.19 4.98
C LEU A 597 -29.30 0.62 5.40
N GLY A 598 -29.43 1.33 6.53
CA GLY A 598 -30.71 1.87 7.01
C GLY A 598 -31.70 0.84 7.55
N PHE A 599 -31.23 -0.35 7.97
CA PHE A 599 -32.06 -1.32 8.69
C PHE A 599 -32.27 -0.91 10.15
N ALA A 600 -33.48 -1.11 10.66
CA ALA A 600 -33.76 -1.02 12.09
C ALA A 600 -33.30 -2.33 12.78
N ALA A 601 -32.03 -2.39 13.14
CA ALA A 601 -31.37 -3.54 13.74
C ALA A 601 -31.09 -3.34 15.24
N HIS A 602 -31.23 -4.40 16.04
CA HIS A 602 -31.00 -4.37 17.49
C HIS A 602 -30.31 -5.66 17.95
N ILE A 603 -29.38 -5.56 18.91
CA ILE A 603 -28.69 -6.70 19.53
C ILE A 603 -29.38 -7.10 20.83
N VAL A 604 -29.55 -8.40 21.06
CA VAL A 604 -29.77 -8.98 22.39
C VAL A 604 -28.52 -9.76 22.80
N GLU A 605 -27.92 -9.38 23.92
CA GLU A 605 -26.70 -9.97 24.47
C GLU A 605 -27.00 -10.57 25.85
N ALA A 606 -26.62 -11.84 26.02
CA ALA A 606 -26.79 -12.57 27.28
C ALA A 606 -25.90 -12.00 28.40
N GLY A 607 -24.71 -11.52 28.05
CA GLY A 607 -23.73 -10.94 28.97
C GLY A 607 -24.03 -9.49 29.34
N SER A 608 -23.25 -8.98 30.29
CA SER A 608 -23.37 -7.61 30.78
C SER A 608 -22.60 -6.59 29.95
N ALA A 609 -21.80 -7.04 28.98
CA ALA A 609 -21.01 -6.20 28.08
C ALA A 609 -20.74 -6.88 26.72
N LEU A 610 -20.31 -6.09 25.74
CA LEU A 610 -19.83 -6.60 24.45
C LEU A 610 -18.56 -7.45 24.60
N GLY A 611 -18.31 -8.27 23.59
CA GLY A 611 -17.08 -9.06 23.47
C GLY A 611 -17.31 -10.54 23.21
N GLY A 612 -18.54 -11.02 23.37
CA GLY A 612 -18.91 -12.42 23.16
C GLY A 612 -17.98 -13.35 23.95
N VAL A 613 -17.23 -14.21 23.24
CA VAL A 613 -16.29 -15.16 23.87
C VAL A 613 -15.32 -14.49 24.85
N TRP A 614 -14.89 -13.24 24.61
CA TRP A 614 -13.95 -12.50 25.45
C TRP A 614 -14.57 -11.87 26.69
N HIS A 615 -15.90 -11.70 26.69
CA HIS A 615 -16.64 -11.34 27.90
C HIS A 615 -16.64 -12.53 28.87
N TRP A 616 -17.05 -13.71 28.38
CA TRP A 616 -17.23 -14.92 29.17
C TRP A 616 -15.91 -15.61 29.59
N ASN A 617 -14.92 -15.67 28.70
CA ASN A 617 -13.67 -16.41 28.96
C ASN A 617 -12.60 -15.51 29.58
N SER A 618 -12.41 -15.65 30.89
CA SER A 618 -11.42 -14.87 31.67
C SER A 618 -10.49 -15.76 32.50
N TYR A 619 -10.30 -17.02 32.08
CA TYR A 619 -9.40 -17.95 32.75
C TYR A 619 -7.92 -17.51 32.60
N PRO A 620 -7.02 -17.95 33.51
CA PRO A 620 -5.60 -17.60 33.44
C PRO A 620 -4.99 -18.00 32.10
N GLY A 621 -4.40 -17.03 31.41
CA GLY A 621 -3.74 -17.25 30.12
C GLY A 621 -4.67 -17.17 28.92
N ALA A 622 -5.96 -16.88 29.09
CA ALA A 622 -6.90 -16.67 27.99
C ALA A 622 -6.38 -15.58 27.03
N ARG A 623 -6.11 -15.98 25.78
CA ARG A 623 -5.40 -15.20 24.77
C ARG A 623 -5.80 -15.62 23.35
N VAL A 624 -5.63 -14.71 22.39
CA VAL A 624 -5.81 -15.00 20.96
C VAL A 624 -4.73 -15.95 20.43
N ASP A 625 -5.06 -16.68 19.37
CA ASP A 625 -4.11 -17.49 18.59
C ASP A 625 -3.84 -16.90 17.18
N SER A 626 -4.52 -15.80 16.84
CA SER A 626 -4.39 -15.11 15.57
C SER A 626 -3.58 -13.83 15.79
N GLU A 627 -2.55 -13.63 14.99
CA GLU A 627 -1.59 -12.55 15.21
C GLU A 627 -2.14 -11.18 14.85
N THR A 628 -1.66 -10.14 15.52
CA THR A 628 -1.93 -8.75 15.12
C THR A 628 -1.40 -8.45 13.71
N PRO A 629 -2.14 -7.69 12.88
CA PRO A 629 -3.38 -7.00 13.18
C PRO A 629 -4.63 -7.82 12.80
N TYR A 630 -4.55 -9.13 12.57
CA TYR A 630 -5.65 -9.87 11.92
C TYR A 630 -6.81 -10.27 12.84
N TYR A 631 -6.63 -10.21 14.16
CA TYR A 631 -7.68 -10.52 15.14
C TYR A 631 -8.44 -9.27 15.65
N GLN A 632 -8.96 -8.48 14.71
CA GLN A 632 -9.75 -7.27 14.99
C GLN A 632 -10.61 -6.89 13.78
N LEU A 633 -11.53 -5.93 13.95
CA LEU A 633 -12.30 -5.40 12.85
C LEU A 633 -11.42 -4.61 11.87
N SER A 634 -11.67 -4.77 10.57
CA SER A 634 -11.03 -4.01 9.49
C SER A 634 -11.64 -2.62 9.27
N VAL A 635 -12.66 -2.27 10.07
CA VAL A 635 -13.32 -0.95 10.10
C VAL A 635 -12.30 0.14 10.47
N ARG A 636 -12.06 1.07 9.54
CA ARG A 636 -11.00 2.08 9.64
C ARG A 636 -11.10 2.93 10.89
N GLU A 637 -12.31 3.37 11.22
CA GLU A 637 -12.61 4.20 12.37
C GLU A 637 -12.18 3.51 13.67
N VAL A 638 -12.31 2.18 13.74
CA VAL A 638 -11.95 1.38 14.92
C VAL A 638 -10.44 1.24 15.05
N TRP A 639 -9.73 0.83 13.99
CA TRP A 639 -8.30 0.52 14.12
C TRP A 639 -7.37 1.73 14.01
N ARG A 640 -7.84 2.86 13.46
CA ARG A 640 -7.02 4.07 13.26
C ARG A 640 -6.36 4.52 14.55
N ASP A 641 -7.11 4.52 15.65
CA ASP A 641 -6.67 5.08 16.94
C ASP A 641 -6.37 4.01 18.01
N TRP A 642 -6.51 2.72 17.66
CA TRP A 642 -6.21 1.59 18.57
C TRP A 642 -4.80 1.03 18.35
N THR A 643 -4.12 0.61 19.41
CA THR A 643 -2.86 -0.16 19.36
C THR A 643 -2.87 -1.28 20.40
N TRP A 644 -2.22 -2.39 20.06
CA TRP A 644 -2.07 -3.56 20.91
C TRP A 644 -0.75 -3.53 21.67
N THR A 645 -0.71 -4.11 22.86
CA THR A 645 0.53 -4.19 23.65
C THR A 645 1.45 -5.32 23.22
N GLU A 646 0.91 -6.35 22.56
CA GLU A 646 1.62 -7.60 22.26
C GLU A 646 1.09 -8.26 20.98
N ARG A 647 1.88 -9.15 20.38
CA ARG A 647 1.58 -9.81 19.08
C ARG A 647 0.33 -10.70 19.14
N PHE A 648 0.09 -11.32 20.30
CA PHE A 648 -1.12 -12.11 20.57
C PHE A 648 -1.80 -11.59 21.84
N PRO A 649 -2.69 -10.58 21.76
CA PRO A 649 -3.33 -9.96 22.91
C PRO A 649 -4.11 -10.92 23.83
N GLY A 650 -4.01 -10.68 25.14
CA GLY A 650 -4.78 -11.39 26.16
C GLY A 650 -6.24 -10.91 26.30
N HIS A 651 -7.09 -11.70 26.97
CA HIS A 651 -8.52 -11.40 27.13
C HIS A 651 -8.82 -10.02 27.73
N GLN A 652 -8.00 -9.52 28.66
CA GLN A 652 -8.18 -8.19 29.24
C GLN A 652 -8.03 -7.07 28.20
N GLU A 653 -7.09 -7.23 27.28
CA GLU A 653 -6.88 -6.27 26.20
C GLU A 653 -8.00 -6.36 25.16
N LEU A 654 -8.52 -7.57 24.87
CA LEU A 654 -9.71 -7.74 24.04
C LEU A 654 -10.94 -7.06 24.66
N LYS A 655 -11.16 -7.17 25.98
CA LYS A 655 -12.25 -6.44 26.67
C LYS A 655 -12.10 -4.92 26.52
N ARG A 656 -10.87 -4.38 26.57
CA ARG A 656 -10.61 -2.95 26.29
C ARG A 656 -10.92 -2.61 24.82
N TYR A 657 -10.51 -3.47 23.89
CA TYR A 657 -10.77 -3.29 22.46
C TYR A 657 -12.28 -3.28 22.13
N PHE A 658 -13.08 -4.13 22.78
CA PHE A 658 -14.54 -4.10 22.60
C PHE A 658 -15.20 -2.84 23.18
N ARG A 659 -14.70 -2.30 24.29
CA ARG A 659 -15.12 -0.97 24.76
C ARG A 659 -14.75 0.12 23.75
N HIS A 660 -13.56 0.06 23.17
CA HIS A 660 -13.15 0.97 22.11
C HIS A 660 -14.02 0.85 20.85
N ILE A 661 -14.41 -0.37 20.45
CA ILE A 661 -15.40 -0.56 19.37
C ILE A 661 -16.70 0.17 19.71
N ASP A 662 -17.18 0.05 20.94
CA ASP A 662 -18.40 0.73 21.38
C ASP A 662 -18.26 2.25 21.38
N ASP A 663 -17.17 2.78 21.92
CA ASP A 663 -16.90 4.22 21.94
C ASP A 663 -16.86 4.83 20.52
N VAL A 664 -16.37 4.07 19.55
CA VAL A 664 -16.21 4.52 18.15
C VAL A 664 -17.47 4.30 17.31
N LEU A 665 -18.15 3.17 17.47
CA LEU A 665 -19.28 2.76 16.62
C LEU A 665 -20.65 2.89 17.30
N ASP A 666 -20.67 3.25 18.58
CA ASP A 666 -21.86 3.45 19.41
C ASP A 666 -22.80 2.24 19.31
N ILE A 667 -22.29 1.05 19.69
CA ILE A 667 -23.00 -0.23 19.55
C ILE A 667 -24.04 -0.38 20.67
N SER A 668 -23.69 0.02 21.89
CA SER A 668 -24.50 -0.11 23.10
C SER A 668 -25.88 0.55 23.00
N LYS A 669 -26.04 1.64 22.24
CA LYS A 669 -27.36 2.30 22.11
C LYS A 669 -28.46 1.40 21.54
N ASP A 670 -28.10 0.42 20.69
CA ASP A 670 -29.04 -0.52 20.07
C ASP A 670 -28.73 -1.95 20.55
N THR A 671 -28.35 -2.10 21.82
CA THR A 671 -28.05 -3.37 22.47
C THR A 671 -28.82 -3.51 23.79
N SER A 672 -29.46 -4.66 23.98
CA SER A 672 -30.04 -5.08 25.26
C SER A 672 -29.12 -6.10 25.92
N TYR A 673 -28.43 -5.70 26.99
CA TYR A 673 -27.58 -6.57 27.80
C TYR A 673 -28.38 -7.40 28.81
N ASN A 674 -27.74 -8.42 29.39
CA ASN A 674 -28.34 -9.33 30.38
C ASN A 674 -29.70 -9.87 29.90
N THR A 675 -29.79 -10.19 28.61
CA THR A 675 -31.03 -10.59 27.96
C THR A 675 -30.77 -11.89 27.21
N VAL A 676 -31.18 -13.01 27.81
CA VAL A 676 -31.00 -14.34 27.23
C VAL A 676 -32.21 -14.69 26.39
N VAL A 677 -32.00 -15.10 25.13
CA VAL A 677 -33.07 -15.66 24.30
C VAL A 677 -33.36 -17.08 24.75
N VAL A 678 -34.62 -17.35 25.11
CA VAL A 678 -35.07 -18.66 25.62
C VAL A 678 -36.10 -19.35 24.71
N GLY A 679 -36.66 -18.60 23.75
CA GLY A 679 -37.55 -19.13 22.72
C GLY A 679 -37.59 -18.21 21.51
N ALA A 680 -37.78 -18.78 20.32
CA ALA A 680 -38.01 -18.02 19.10
C ALA A 680 -38.92 -18.82 18.17
N ASP A 681 -40.13 -18.33 17.93
CA ASP A 681 -41.14 -19.00 17.10
C ASP A 681 -41.41 -18.17 15.84
N PHE A 682 -41.50 -18.82 14.69
CA PHE A 682 -41.85 -18.15 13.43
C PHE A 682 -43.36 -18.08 13.24
N ASP A 683 -43.91 -16.87 13.20
CA ASP A 683 -45.30 -16.61 12.84
C ASP A 683 -45.44 -16.59 11.31
N THR A 684 -46.15 -17.60 10.78
CA THR A 684 -46.39 -17.77 9.34
C THR A 684 -47.31 -16.71 8.74
N ASP A 685 -48.26 -16.17 9.51
CA ASP A 685 -49.22 -15.18 9.03
C ASP A 685 -48.53 -13.81 8.87
N THR A 686 -47.72 -13.45 9.86
CA THR A 686 -46.96 -12.20 9.85
C THR A 686 -45.59 -12.31 9.17
N ALA A 687 -45.14 -13.53 8.86
CA ALA A 687 -43.79 -13.88 8.38
C ALA A 687 -42.69 -13.20 9.19
N ARG A 688 -42.83 -13.27 10.51
CA ARG A 688 -41.95 -12.64 11.50
C ARG A 688 -41.61 -13.63 12.60
N TRP A 689 -40.46 -13.42 13.21
CA TRP A 689 -40.02 -14.11 14.40
C TRP A 689 -40.60 -13.42 15.63
N VAL A 690 -41.14 -14.20 16.56
CA VAL A 690 -41.50 -13.79 17.92
C VAL A 690 -40.47 -14.43 18.86
N VAL A 691 -39.63 -13.59 19.44
CA VAL A 691 -38.51 -13.99 20.30
C VAL A 691 -38.84 -13.67 21.75
N GLU A 692 -38.72 -14.69 22.60
CA GLU A 692 -38.93 -14.62 24.04
C GLU A 692 -37.59 -14.62 24.78
N THR A 693 -37.50 -13.76 25.78
CA THR A 693 -36.31 -13.61 26.63
C THR A 693 -36.56 -14.15 28.04
N ASP A 694 -35.50 -14.48 28.76
CA ASP A 694 -35.52 -14.90 30.17
C ASP A 694 -36.17 -13.87 31.12
N THR A 695 -36.16 -12.60 30.73
CA THR A 695 -36.86 -11.50 31.41
C THR A 695 -38.36 -11.43 31.12
N GLY A 696 -38.91 -12.35 30.32
CA GLY A 696 -40.31 -12.38 29.91
C GLY A 696 -40.69 -11.36 28.82
N ARG A 697 -39.72 -10.65 28.23
CA ARG A 697 -39.99 -9.71 27.14
C ARG A 697 -40.22 -10.47 25.84
N ARG A 698 -41.12 -9.93 25.02
CA ARG A 698 -41.38 -10.42 23.65
C ARG A 698 -40.93 -9.40 22.62
N ILE A 699 -40.09 -9.87 21.70
CA ILE A 699 -39.50 -9.06 20.63
C ILE A 699 -39.96 -9.65 19.29
N THR A 700 -40.45 -8.82 18.38
CA THR A 700 -40.83 -9.25 17.04
C THR A 700 -39.84 -8.73 16.00
N SER A 701 -39.37 -9.59 15.10
CA SER A 701 -38.49 -9.18 13.99
C SER A 701 -38.83 -9.86 12.67
N ARG A 702 -38.47 -9.24 11.54
CA ARG A 702 -38.61 -9.91 10.22
C ARG A 702 -37.45 -10.86 9.96
N PHE A 703 -36.24 -10.42 10.31
CA PHE A 703 -35.01 -11.19 10.15
C PHE A 703 -34.41 -11.49 11.53
N LEU A 704 -33.82 -12.68 11.66
CA LEU A 704 -33.14 -13.12 12.86
C LEU A 704 -31.71 -13.54 12.51
N LEU A 705 -30.73 -12.74 12.95
CA LEU A 705 -29.30 -13.03 12.77
C LEU A 705 -28.77 -13.65 14.05
N THR A 706 -28.26 -14.88 13.95
CA THR A 706 -27.70 -15.61 15.09
C THR A 706 -26.18 -15.47 15.08
N ALA A 707 -25.66 -14.52 15.86
CA ALA A 707 -24.24 -14.25 16.06
C ALA A 707 -23.75 -14.87 17.39
N THR A 708 -24.22 -16.08 17.69
CA THR A 708 -24.10 -16.73 19.00
C THR A 708 -22.74 -17.39 19.23
N GLY A 709 -21.86 -17.41 18.22
CA GLY A 709 -20.50 -17.93 18.32
C GLY A 709 -20.44 -19.47 18.39
N SER A 710 -19.22 -20.00 18.25
CA SER A 710 -18.99 -21.45 18.15
C SER A 710 -18.70 -22.14 19.49
N SER A 711 -18.52 -21.39 20.58
CA SER A 711 -17.95 -21.91 21.85
C SER A 711 -18.63 -21.29 23.07
N ILE A 712 -19.95 -21.46 23.19
CA ILE A 712 -20.76 -20.91 24.30
C ILE A 712 -21.29 -22.01 25.22
N LYS A 713 -21.98 -23.02 24.68
CA LYS A 713 -22.54 -24.11 25.47
C LYS A 713 -21.43 -25.02 25.99
N ARG A 714 -20.97 -24.77 27.22
CA ARG A 714 -19.90 -25.52 27.88
C ARG A 714 -20.25 -27.00 28.00
N HIS A 715 -19.24 -27.85 27.87
CA HIS A 715 -19.38 -29.28 28.08
C HIS A 715 -18.77 -29.64 29.43
N GLU A 716 -19.63 -30.02 30.37
CA GLU A 716 -19.22 -30.58 31.65
C GLU A 716 -19.52 -32.08 31.66
N PRO A 717 -18.50 -32.95 31.60
CA PRO A 717 -18.70 -34.37 31.76
C PRO A 717 -19.28 -34.68 33.15
N GLU A 718 -20.16 -35.66 33.19
CA GLU A 718 -20.62 -36.26 34.44
C GLU A 718 -19.57 -37.27 34.91
N PHE A 719 -19.12 -37.12 36.16
CA PHE A 719 -18.22 -38.06 36.81
C PHE A 719 -18.92 -38.63 38.05
N PRO A 720 -18.85 -39.96 38.27
CA PRO A 720 -19.34 -40.55 39.52
C PRO A 720 -18.72 -39.85 40.73
N GLY A 721 -19.54 -39.47 41.71
CA GLY A 721 -19.07 -38.80 42.93
C GLY A 721 -18.73 -37.31 42.80
N LYS A 722 -18.85 -36.68 41.62
CA LYS A 722 -18.53 -35.24 41.38
C LYS A 722 -19.17 -34.31 42.42
N ALA A 723 -20.44 -34.55 42.77
CA ALA A 723 -21.18 -33.74 43.75
C ALA A 723 -20.67 -33.87 45.20
N SER A 724 -19.85 -34.88 45.51
CA SER A 724 -19.30 -35.12 46.85
C SER A 724 -18.00 -34.34 47.13
N PHE A 725 -17.32 -33.86 46.10
CA PHE A 725 -16.04 -33.15 46.19
C PHE A 725 -16.19 -31.86 47.03
N LYS A 726 -15.28 -31.65 47.98
CA LYS A 726 -15.34 -30.52 48.93
C LYS A 726 -14.57 -29.29 48.48
N GLY A 727 -13.70 -29.42 47.47
CA GLY A 727 -12.94 -28.31 46.89
C GLY A 727 -13.75 -27.51 45.86
N THR A 728 -13.06 -26.59 45.19
CA THR A 728 -13.67 -25.72 44.17
C THR A 728 -13.63 -26.39 42.80
N VAL A 729 -14.75 -26.42 42.09
CA VAL A 729 -14.81 -26.86 40.69
C VAL A 729 -15.15 -25.66 39.82
N VAL A 730 -14.36 -25.42 38.78
CA VAL A 730 -14.57 -24.30 37.86
C VAL A 730 -14.40 -24.77 36.42
N HIS A 731 -15.37 -24.46 35.55
CA HIS A 731 -15.19 -24.59 34.11
C HIS A 731 -14.53 -23.32 33.56
N SER A 732 -13.60 -23.46 32.61
CA SER A 732 -12.86 -22.32 32.06
C SER A 732 -13.75 -21.20 31.51
N ALA A 733 -14.86 -21.57 30.88
CA ALA A 733 -15.89 -20.67 30.36
C ALA A 733 -16.70 -19.88 31.41
N SER A 734 -16.50 -20.17 32.69
CA SER A 734 -17.26 -19.57 33.80
C SER A 734 -16.33 -19.20 34.94
N TRP A 735 -15.16 -18.67 34.56
CA TRP A 735 -14.15 -18.20 35.49
C TRP A 735 -14.69 -17.04 36.33
N PRO A 736 -14.53 -17.06 37.67
CA PRO A 736 -14.98 -15.96 38.52
C PRO A 736 -14.28 -14.63 38.16
N GLU A 737 -15.03 -13.54 38.10
CA GLU A 737 -14.47 -12.21 37.82
C GLU A 737 -13.46 -11.75 38.88
N SER A 738 -13.67 -12.16 40.14
CA SER A 738 -12.74 -11.92 41.26
C SER A 738 -11.41 -12.66 41.10
N GLY A 739 -11.29 -13.57 40.13
CA GLY A 739 -10.22 -14.54 40.05
C GLY A 739 -10.34 -15.65 41.10
N LEU A 740 -9.37 -16.57 41.07
CA LEU A 740 -9.22 -17.67 42.03
C LEU A 740 -7.77 -17.66 42.54
N ASP A 741 -7.58 -17.63 43.85
CA ASP A 741 -6.25 -17.76 44.45
C ASP A 741 -5.84 -19.23 44.50
N MET A 742 -4.80 -19.58 43.74
CA MET A 742 -4.30 -20.95 43.65
C MET A 742 -2.97 -21.13 44.39
N ARG A 743 -2.40 -20.08 44.98
CA ARG A 743 -1.09 -20.19 45.65
C ARG A 743 -1.15 -21.22 46.78
N CYS A 744 -0.13 -22.07 46.87
CA CYS A 744 -0.06 -23.16 47.85
C CYS A 744 -1.27 -24.12 47.80
N LYS A 745 -1.88 -24.32 46.62
CA LYS A 745 -3.00 -25.26 46.41
C LYS A 745 -2.60 -26.42 45.50
N ARG A 746 -3.29 -27.53 45.70
CA ARG A 746 -3.30 -28.67 44.76
C ARG A 746 -4.39 -28.41 43.72
N VAL A 747 -3.99 -28.27 42.47
CA VAL A 747 -4.88 -27.91 41.36
C VAL A 747 -4.90 -29.04 40.34
N ALA A 748 -6.09 -29.43 39.89
CA ALA A 748 -6.26 -30.31 38.74
C ALA A 748 -6.70 -29.52 37.50
N ILE A 749 -6.18 -29.89 36.33
CA ILE A 749 -6.74 -29.47 35.03
C ILE A 749 -7.19 -30.72 34.27
N ILE A 750 -8.48 -30.80 33.92
CA ILE A 750 -9.03 -31.87 33.10
C ILE A 750 -9.18 -31.37 31.66
N GLY A 751 -8.36 -31.90 30.76
CA GLY A 751 -8.38 -31.58 29.33
C GLY A 751 -7.14 -30.81 28.85
N ALA A 752 -6.67 -31.17 27.66
CA ALA A 752 -5.49 -30.58 27.01
C ALA A 752 -5.83 -29.84 25.70
N GLY A 753 -7.03 -29.25 25.62
CA GLY A 753 -7.38 -28.33 24.52
C GLY A 753 -6.64 -26.99 24.64
N ALA A 754 -6.93 -26.03 23.76
CA ALA A 754 -6.31 -24.70 23.80
C ALA A 754 -6.42 -24.01 25.17
N THR A 755 -7.59 -24.12 25.80
CA THR A 755 -7.80 -23.67 27.18
C THR A 755 -6.85 -24.34 28.18
N GLY A 756 -6.72 -25.67 28.12
CA GLY A 756 -5.83 -26.41 29.03
C GLY A 756 -4.37 -26.00 28.83
N VAL A 757 -3.93 -25.86 27.58
CA VAL A 757 -2.60 -25.37 27.21
C VAL A 757 -2.31 -23.98 27.82
N GLN A 758 -3.26 -23.06 27.72
CA GLN A 758 -3.13 -21.71 28.29
C GLN A 758 -3.15 -21.73 29.83
N CYS A 759 -4.07 -22.49 30.44
CA CYS A 759 -4.18 -22.59 31.90
C CYS A 759 -2.92 -23.19 32.52
N VAL A 760 -2.35 -24.26 31.94
CA VAL A 760 -1.12 -24.89 32.44
C VAL A 760 0.02 -23.88 32.50
N GLN A 761 0.22 -23.07 31.45
CA GLN A 761 1.32 -22.11 31.37
C GLN A 761 1.26 -21.01 32.44
N GLU A 762 0.08 -20.66 32.94
CA GLU A 762 -0.06 -19.63 33.98
C GLU A 762 -0.18 -20.23 35.39
N ILE A 763 -0.91 -21.34 35.52
CA ILE A 763 -1.20 -21.96 36.83
C ILE A 763 0.04 -22.66 37.40
N SER A 764 0.83 -23.36 36.57
CA SER A 764 2.02 -24.09 37.04
C SER A 764 3.09 -23.19 37.68
N LYS A 765 3.11 -21.91 37.30
CA LYS A 765 4.09 -20.91 37.74
C LYS A 765 3.68 -20.20 39.03
N GLN A 766 2.47 -20.40 39.52
CA GLN A 766 2.03 -19.74 40.74
C GLN A 766 2.74 -20.31 41.97
N PRO A 767 3.14 -19.46 42.94
CA PRO A 767 3.89 -19.91 44.11
C PRO A 767 3.22 -21.04 44.89
N GLY A 768 3.94 -22.15 45.06
CA GLY A 768 3.50 -23.30 45.85
C GLY A 768 2.37 -24.14 45.23
N VAL A 769 2.01 -23.92 43.96
CA VAL A 769 1.03 -24.78 43.28
C VAL A 769 1.62 -26.17 43.02
N GLU A 770 0.86 -27.20 43.37
CA GLU A 770 1.04 -28.57 42.90
C GLU A 770 -0.03 -28.84 41.84
N LEU A 771 0.35 -29.16 40.61
CA LEU A 771 -0.57 -29.24 39.47
C LEU A 771 -0.65 -30.67 38.94
N THR A 772 -1.85 -31.24 38.83
CA THR A 772 -2.09 -32.49 38.09
C THR A 772 -2.87 -32.19 36.81
N VAL A 773 -2.33 -32.61 35.66
CA VAL A 773 -2.98 -32.43 34.35
C VAL A 773 -3.46 -33.77 33.82
N TYR A 774 -4.78 -33.92 33.70
CA TYR A 774 -5.43 -35.13 33.19
C TYR A 774 -5.63 -35.02 31.68
N VAL A 775 -4.85 -35.80 30.93
CA VAL A 775 -4.76 -35.74 29.46
C VAL A 775 -5.40 -36.99 28.85
N ARG A 776 -6.48 -36.82 28.09
CA ARG A 776 -7.07 -37.91 27.28
C ARG A 776 -6.50 -37.96 25.87
N ASN A 777 -6.34 -36.80 25.24
CA ASN A 777 -5.67 -36.66 23.95
C ASN A 777 -4.74 -35.46 24.07
N ILE A 778 -3.50 -35.62 23.61
CA ILE A 778 -2.52 -34.53 23.61
C ILE A 778 -2.93 -33.42 22.64
N ASN A 779 -2.36 -32.24 22.86
CA ASN A 779 -2.40 -31.14 21.91
C ASN A 779 -1.12 -31.17 21.06
N ILE A 780 -1.25 -31.15 19.74
CA ILE A 780 -0.11 -30.87 18.86
C ILE A 780 0.05 -29.35 18.79
N ALA A 781 0.63 -28.78 19.85
CA ALA A 781 0.76 -27.32 20.02
C ALA A 781 2.00 -26.76 19.28
N LEU A 782 1.86 -25.54 18.77
CA LEU A 782 2.85 -24.85 17.93
C LEU A 782 3.43 -23.62 18.64
N PRO A 783 4.67 -23.21 18.34
CA PRO A 783 5.31 -22.08 19.01
C PRO A 783 4.64 -20.76 18.64
N MET A 784 4.16 -20.03 19.65
CA MET A 784 3.46 -18.75 19.48
C MET A 784 4.37 -17.63 18.99
N ARG A 785 5.62 -17.59 19.48
CA ARG A 785 6.57 -16.47 19.25
C ARG A 785 5.96 -15.12 19.66
N GLN A 786 5.42 -15.09 20.88
CA GLN A 786 4.88 -13.90 21.51
C GLN A 786 5.98 -12.85 21.70
N ARG A 787 5.62 -11.57 21.53
CA ARG A 787 6.48 -10.42 21.83
C ARG A 787 5.65 -9.18 22.11
N ALA A 788 6.25 -8.23 22.81
CA ALA A 788 5.70 -6.88 22.93
C ALA A 788 5.70 -6.17 21.57
N LEU A 789 4.70 -5.31 21.34
CA LEU A 789 4.62 -4.44 20.19
C LEU A 789 4.78 -2.99 20.65
N SER A 790 5.65 -2.24 19.97
CA SER A 790 5.71 -0.80 20.21
C SER A 790 4.55 -0.10 19.51
N GLU A 791 4.10 1.02 20.07
CA GLU A 791 3.11 1.87 19.41
C GLU A 791 3.66 2.43 18.08
N LEU A 792 4.94 2.77 18.02
CA LEU A 792 5.59 3.29 16.82
C LEU A 792 5.58 2.26 15.67
N GLU A 793 5.88 0.99 15.97
CA GLU A 793 5.82 -0.11 15.00
C GLU A 793 4.41 -0.20 14.38
N GLN A 794 3.38 -0.21 15.21
CA GLN A 794 1.99 -0.30 14.74
C GLN A 794 1.54 0.95 13.99
N ARG A 795 1.84 2.15 14.50
CA ARG A 795 1.54 3.42 13.81
C ARG A 795 2.18 3.48 12.42
N SER A 796 3.40 2.96 12.29
CA SER A 796 4.09 2.88 10.99
C SER A 796 3.43 1.90 10.03
N LEU A 797 2.90 0.77 10.53
CA LEU A 797 2.20 -0.22 9.71
C LEU A 797 0.76 0.18 9.36
N LYS A 798 0.11 1.08 10.13
CA LYS A 798 -1.27 1.51 9.89
C LYS A 798 -1.52 2.07 8.47
N ALA A 799 -0.49 2.60 7.81
CA ALA A 799 -0.59 3.04 6.42
C ALA A 799 -0.95 1.89 5.44
N ILE A 800 -0.57 0.66 5.76
CA ILE A 800 -0.84 -0.54 4.95
C ILE A 800 -1.89 -1.48 5.56
N TYR A 801 -2.48 -1.15 6.71
CA TYR A 801 -3.47 -2.02 7.38
C TYR A 801 -4.63 -2.41 6.46
N GLY A 802 -5.11 -1.50 5.61
CA GLY A 802 -6.14 -1.83 4.62
C GLY A 802 -5.73 -2.97 3.68
N GLN A 803 -4.47 -3.00 3.24
CA GLN A 803 -3.93 -4.08 2.40
C GLN A 803 -3.75 -5.37 3.20
N LEU A 804 -3.28 -5.28 4.46
CA LEU A 804 -3.13 -6.44 5.33
C LEU A 804 -4.48 -7.12 5.61
N PHE A 805 -5.53 -6.34 5.89
CA PHE A 805 -6.89 -6.86 6.05
C PHE A 805 -7.43 -7.45 4.75
N GLY A 806 -7.17 -6.80 3.60
CA GLY A 806 -7.50 -7.35 2.28
C GLY A 806 -6.84 -8.71 2.06
N ALA A 807 -5.53 -8.81 2.25
CA ALA A 807 -4.78 -10.06 2.12
C ALA A 807 -5.30 -11.15 3.09
N ALA A 808 -5.67 -10.79 4.32
CA ALA A 808 -6.29 -11.73 5.24
C ALA A 808 -7.64 -12.23 4.72
N LYS A 809 -8.50 -11.35 4.21
CA LYS A 809 -9.81 -11.70 3.63
C LYS A 809 -9.69 -12.58 2.38
N ASP A 810 -8.67 -12.34 1.55
CA ASP A 810 -8.40 -13.09 0.32
C ASP A 810 -7.69 -14.43 0.58
N SER A 811 -7.09 -14.60 1.76
CA SER A 811 -6.43 -15.85 2.14
C SER A 811 -7.42 -16.98 2.43
N ARG A 812 -6.98 -18.23 2.24
CA ARG A 812 -7.81 -19.42 2.46
C ARG A 812 -8.42 -19.50 3.87
N LEU A 813 -7.66 -19.10 4.90
CA LEU A 813 -8.01 -19.30 6.31
C LEU A 813 -8.13 -17.99 7.10
N GLY A 814 -8.10 -16.82 6.47
CA GLY A 814 -8.14 -15.54 7.19
C GLY A 814 -6.79 -15.14 7.83
N ILE A 815 -5.72 -15.82 7.42
CA ILE A 815 -4.33 -15.60 7.83
C ILE A 815 -3.53 -15.51 6.54
N PRO A 816 -2.98 -14.33 6.19
CA PRO A 816 -2.14 -14.20 5.01
C PRO A 816 -0.84 -14.96 5.24
N SER A 817 -0.55 -15.90 4.34
CA SER A 817 0.64 -16.73 4.38
C SER A 817 1.13 -16.98 2.97
N ASP A 818 2.41 -17.31 2.82
CA ASP A 818 2.98 -17.78 1.56
C ASP A 818 2.80 -19.30 1.50
N PRO A 819 1.77 -19.84 0.81
CA PRO A 819 1.61 -21.29 0.72
C PRO A 819 2.76 -21.89 -0.09
N ASN A 820 3.20 -23.08 0.29
CA ASN A 820 4.14 -23.83 -0.53
C ASN A 820 3.37 -24.48 -1.70
N PRO A 821 3.68 -24.16 -2.97
CA PRO A 821 2.93 -24.69 -4.11
C PRO A 821 3.28 -26.15 -4.43
N ARG A 822 4.34 -26.70 -3.82
CA ARG A 822 4.83 -28.06 -4.08
C ARG A 822 4.09 -29.09 -3.21
N SER A 823 4.09 -30.32 -3.68
CA SER A 823 3.74 -31.53 -2.92
C SER A 823 4.97 -32.12 -2.21
N LYS A 824 4.75 -33.10 -1.32
CA LYS A 824 5.84 -33.89 -0.71
C LYS A 824 6.74 -34.52 -1.78
N ALA A 825 6.15 -35.07 -2.84
CA ALA A 825 6.87 -35.82 -3.89
C ALA A 825 7.84 -34.95 -4.71
N GLU A 826 7.59 -33.64 -4.78
CA GLU A 826 8.41 -32.66 -5.51
C GLU A 826 9.55 -32.07 -4.67
N THR A 827 9.82 -32.65 -3.49
CA THR A 827 10.82 -32.12 -2.55
C THR A 827 11.72 -33.21 -1.99
N THR A 828 12.97 -32.84 -1.67
CA THR A 828 13.89 -33.71 -0.91
C THR A 828 13.62 -33.60 0.59
N ALA A 829 14.19 -34.53 1.39
CA ALA A 829 14.06 -34.48 2.84
C ALA A 829 14.70 -33.21 3.44
N GLU A 830 15.83 -32.77 2.87
CA GLU A 830 16.56 -31.57 3.29
C GLU A 830 15.77 -30.29 3.00
N GLU A 831 15.13 -30.21 1.83
CA GLU A 831 14.25 -29.09 1.49
C GLU A 831 13.04 -29.00 2.43
N ARG A 832 12.45 -30.15 2.79
CA ARG A 832 11.37 -30.21 3.77
C ARG A 832 11.80 -29.75 5.15
N GLU A 833 12.94 -30.23 5.62
CA GLU A 833 13.48 -29.83 6.93
C GLU A 833 13.76 -28.32 6.97
N ALA A 834 14.38 -27.76 5.92
CA ALA A 834 14.67 -26.34 5.83
C ALA A 834 13.39 -25.48 5.83
N TRP A 835 12.38 -25.89 5.05
CA TRP A 835 11.09 -25.20 5.00
C TRP A 835 10.36 -25.25 6.34
N TRP A 836 10.29 -26.42 6.96
CA TRP A 836 9.67 -26.57 8.28
C TRP A 836 10.41 -25.81 9.37
N GLU A 837 11.75 -25.74 9.31
CA GLU A 837 12.53 -24.90 10.22
C GLU A 837 12.13 -23.43 10.09
N GLU A 838 12.03 -22.92 8.86
CA GLU A 838 11.61 -21.55 8.61
C GLU A 838 10.22 -21.27 9.20
N LEU A 839 9.24 -22.12 8.91
CA LEU A 839 7.88 -21.98 9.44
C LEU A 839 7.85 -22.05 10.98
N TRP A 840 8.68 -22.91 11.58
CA TRP A 840 8.82 -23.04 13.03
C TRP A 840 9.46 -21.81 13.69
N GLN A 841 10.39 -21.14 13.00
CA GLN A 841 10.99 -19.88 13.46
C GLN A 841 10.01 -18.70 13.32
N ARG A 842 9.25 -18.63 12.23
CA ARG A 842 8.16 -17.63 12.07
C ARG A 842 7.09 -17.76 13.17
N GLY A 843 6.82 -18.99 13.61
CA GLY A 843 5.86 -19.32 14.66
C GLY A 843 4.41 -19.10 14.25
N ALA A 844 3.51 -18.98 15.24
CA ALA A 844 2.08 -18.85 15.01
C ALA A 844 1.51 -20.04 14.20
N PHE A 845 0.50 -19.78 13.37
CA PHE A 845 -0.05 -20.79 12.47
C PHE A 845 0.77 -21.03 11.20
N ASN A 846 1.93 -20.37 11.02
CA ASN A 846 2.74 -20.52 9.79
C ASN A 846 3.09 -21.99 9.51
N PHE A 847 3.45 -22.77 10.54
CA PHE A 847 3.69 -24.20 10.38
C PHE A 847 2.44 -24.99 9.96
N GLN A 848 1.23 -24.58 10.36
CA GLN A 848 0.00 -25.26 9.97
C GLN A 848 -0.45 -24.88 8.55
N VAL A 849 -0.31 -23.59 8.18
CA VAL A 849 -0.85 -23.06 6.91
C VAL A 849 0.14 -23.11 5.75
N GLY A 850 1.44 -23.11 6.05
CA GLY A 850 2.52 -23.15 5.05
C GLY A 850 2.91 -24.56 4.61
N GLN A 851 2.11 -25.58 4.92
CA GLN A 851 2.42 -26.97 4.55
C GLN A 851 2.34 -27.19 3.03
N TYR A 852 2.88 -28.35 2.60
CA TYR A 852 2.78 -28.83 1.22
C TYR A 852 1.33 -29.08 0.80
N THR A 853 1.06 -29.02 -0.50
CA THR A 853 -0.30 -29.07 -1.06
C THR A 853 -1.06 -30.37 -0.74
N ASP A 854 -0.34 -31.47 -0.53
CA ASP A 854 -0.85 -32.80 -0.21
C ASP A 854 -0.97 -33.10 1.30
N PHE A 855 -0.55 -32.18 2.17
CA PHE A 855 -0.46 -32.37 3.63
C PHE A 855 -1.77 -32.82 4.33
N LEU A 856 -2.93 -32.44 3.80
CA LEU A 856 -4.25 -32.79 4.35
C LEU A 856 -4.94 -33.95 3.63
N VAL A 857 -4.30 -34.56 2.62
CA VAL A 857 -4.87 -35.66 1.83
C VAL A 857 -3.95 -36.89 1.81
N ASP A 858 -2.64 -36.71 1.92
CA ASP A 858 -1.65 -37.79 2.05
C ASP A 858 -1.25 -38.02 3.52
N ALA A 859 -1.48 -39.23 4.01
CA ALA A 859 -1.16 -39.58 5.39
C ALA A 859 0.36 -39.59 5.65
N GLU A 860 1.17 -39.94 4.66
CA GLU A 860 2.62 -39.96 4.79
C GLU A 860 3.19 -38.54 4.85
N ALA A 861 2.75 -37.63 3.99
CA ALA A 861 3.11 -36.21 4.06
C ALA A 861 2.77 -35.60 5.42
N ASN A 862 1.58 -35.90 5.96
CA ASN A 862 1.17 -35.45 7.28
C ASN A 862 2.05 -36.02 8.40
N ARG A 863 2.40 -37.31 8.29
CA ARG A 863 3.26 -38.01 9.24
C ARG A 863 4.65 -37.38 9.31
N LEU A 864 5.26 -37.04 8.18
CA LEU A 864 6.58 -36.40 8.17
C LEU A 864 6.59 -35.05 8.90
N ALA A 865 5.53 -34.24 8.73
CA ALA A 865 5.37 -33.00 9.47
C ALA A 865 5.15 -33.23 10.98
N TYR A 866 4.44 -34.31 11.36
CA TYR A 866 4.33 -34.73 12.75
C TYR A 866 5.68 -35.14 13.33
N ASP A 867 6.48 -35.93 12.61
CA ASP A 867 7.80 -36.36 13.07
C ASP A 867 8.73 -35.15 13.28
N PHE A 868 8.65 -34.13 12.42
CA PHE A 868 9.35 -32.85 12.64
C PHE A 868 8.89 -32.17 13.95
N TRP A 869 7.58 -32.02 14.14
CA TRP A 869 7.02 -31.46 15.37
C TRP A 869 7.44 -32.27 16.61
N ALA A 870 7.43 -33.60 16.52
CA ALA A 870 7.77 -34.51 17.61
C ALA A 870 9.24 -34.40 17.97
N ARG A 871 10.15 -34.28 17.00
CA ARG A 871 11.58 -34.01 17.26
C ARG A 871 11.77 -32.67 17.97
N LYS A 872 11.15 -31.59 17.46
CA LYS A 872 11.25 -30.24 18.04
C LYS A 872 10.69 -30.17 19.46
N THR A 873 9.55 -30.79 19.68
CA THR A 873 8.83 -30.75 20.96
C THR A 873 9.45 -31.71 21.97
N GLY A 874 9.80 -32.93 21.54
CA GLY A 874 10.40 -33.95 22.39
C GLY A 874 11.77 -33.54 22.94
N ALA A 875 12.51 -32.67 22.24
CA ALA A 875 13.75 -32.09 22.74
C ALA A 875 13.57 -31.15 23.95
N ARG A 876 12.34 -30.68 24.22
CA ARG A 876 12.00 -29.75 25.31
C ARG A 876 11.56 -30.45 26.59
N VAL A 877 11.17 -31.73 26.51
CA VAL A 877 10.69 -32.52 27.65
C VAL A 877 11.80 -33.45 28.14
N ARG A 878 12.32 -33.20 29.34
CA ARG A 878 13.46 -33.92 29.90
C ARG A 878 13.06 -35.23 30.56
N ASN A 879 11.89 -35.26 31.21
CA ASN A 879 11.40 -36.46 31.87
C ASN A 879 10.90 -37.49 30.82
N PRO A 880 11.50 -38.69 30.73
CA PRO A 880 11.16 -39.67 29.71
C PRO A 880 9.72 -40.21 29.84
N ALA A 881 9.21 -40.33 31.08
CA ALA A 881 7.84 -40.79 31.30
C ALA A 881 6.81 -39.75 30.84
N LYS A 882 7.04 -38.46 31.14
CA LYS A 882 6.19 -37.37 30.64
C LYS A 882 6.29 -37.24 29.13
N ARG A 883 7.50 -37.35 28.55
CA ARG A 883 7.72 -37.27 27.11
C ARG A 883 6.94 -38.36 26.36
N ALA A 884 6.91 -39.59 26.85
CA ALA A 884 6.15 -40.68 26.24
C ALA A 884 4.63 -40.39 26.16
N ILE A 885 4.09 -39.62 27.12
CA ILE A 885 2.69 -39.19 27.11
C ILE A 885 2.50 -38.00 26.17
N LEU A 886 3.36 -36.98 26.28
CA LEU A 886 3.17 -35.67 25.64
C LEU A 886 3.56 -35.64 24.17
N VAL A 887 4.54 -36.46 23.77
CA VAL A 887 5.10 -36.54 22.42
C VAL A 887 5.23 -38.02 22.03
N PRO A 888 4.11 -38.73 21.83
CA PRO A 888 4.13 -40.16 21.53
C PRO A 888 4.78 -40.43 20.15
N ASP A 889 5.52 -41.53 20.03
CA ASP A 889 6.14 -41.94 18.76
C ASP A 889 5.09 -42.27 17.69
N GLU A 890 3.94 -42.81 18.12
CA GLU A 890 2.78 -43.01 17.28
C GLU A 890 1.95 -41.73 17.18
N GLN A 891 1.69 -41.30 15.95
CA GLN A 891 0.91 -40.10 15.68
C GLN A 891 -0.53 -40.28 16.19
N PRO A 892 -0.99 -39.50 17.19
CA PRO A 892 -2.29 -39.74 17.83
C PRO A 892 -3.47 -39.35 16.95
N TYR A 893 -3.25 -38.40 16.03
CA TYR A 893 -4.17 -38.00 14.97
C TYR A 893 -3.42 -37.16 13.92
N PRO A 894 -3.91 -37.07 12.67
CA PRO A 894 -3.25 -36.25 11.64
C PRO A 894 -3.20 -34.76 12.03
N LEU A 895 -2.06 -34.11 11.87
CA LEU A 895 -1.87 -32.70 12.21
C LEU A 895 -2.88 -31.81 11.43
N ALA A 896 -3.34 -30.73 12.06
CA ALA A 896 -4.37 -29.80 11.57
C ALA A 896 -5.82 -30.34 11.47
N THR A 897 -6.06 -31.64 11.71
CA THR A 897 -7.43 -32.20 11.78
C THR A 897 -8.18 -31.84 13.08
N LYS A 898 -7.44 -31.23 14.02
CA LYS A 898 -7.92 -30.37 15.10
C LYS A 898 -7.16 -29.05 15.01
N ARG A 899 -7.73 -27.97 15.55
CA ARG A 899 -7.01 -26.70 15.70
C ARG A 899 -5.80 -26.91 16.59
N SER A 900 -4.59 -26.76 16.06
CA SER A 900 -3.39 -26.69 16.89
C SER A 900 -3.48 -25.49 17.82
N SER A 901 -3.05 -25.66 19.07
CA SER A 901 -2.97 -24.55 20.02
C SER A 901 -1.62 -23.85 19.90
N LEU A 902 -1.56 -22.56 20.16
CA LEU A 902 -0.29 -21.84 20.25
C LEU A 902 0.21 -21.82 21.69
N GLU A 903 1.49 -22.09 21.89
CA GLU A 903 2.13 -22.15 23.20
C GLU A 903 3.45 -21.36 23.24
N GLN A 904 3.86 -20.97 24.45
CA GLN A 904 5.12 -20.27 24.72
C GLN A 904 6.10 -21.19 25.46
N ASP A 905 5.63 -21.81 26.55
CA ASP A 905 6.44 -22.68 27.41
C ASP A 905 5.61 -23.84 28.01
N TYR A 906 4.60 -24.32 27.27
CA TYR A 906 3.65 -25.32 27.75
C TYR A 906 4.34 -26.64 28.11
N TYR A 907 5.25 -27.11 27.26
CA TYR A 907 5.93 -28.39 27.48
C TYR A 907 6.94 -28.31 28.62
N GLU A 908 7.63 -27.18 28.79
CA GLU A 908 8.50 -26.92 29.94
C GLU A 908 7.70 -26.86 31.24
N CYS A 909 6.51 -26.23 31.22
CA CYS A 909 5.62 -26.20 32.38
C CYS A 909 5.17 -27.60 32.77
N LEU A 910 4.80 -28.45 31.80
CA LEU A 910 4.43 -29.84 32.07
C LEU A 910 5.59 -30.68 32.58
N ASP A 911 6.81 -30.41 32.12
CA ASP A 911 8.02 -31.13 32.55
C ASP A 911 8.44 -30.78 33.98
N GLY A 912 8.02 -29.62 34.51
CA GLY A 912 8.34 -29.13 35.86
C GLY A 912 8.02 -30.10 36.99
N ASP A 913 8.83 -30.05 38.07
CA ASP A 913 8.77 -31.00 39.18
C ASP A 913 7.46 -30.92 39.99
N ASN A 914 6.80 -29.76 40.00
CA ASN A 914 5.51 -29.55 40.66
C ASN A 914 4.30 -29.94 39.79
N VAL A 915 4.53 -30.51 38.60
CA VAL A 915 3.48 -30.89 37.67
C VAL A 915 3.46 -32.40 37.44
N GLU A 916 2.33 -33.03 37.68
CA GLU A 916 2.04 -34.42 37.32
C GLU A 916 1.19 -34.46 36.04
N VAL A 917 1.48 -35.40 35.15
CA VAL A 917 0.70 -35.64 33.92
C VAL A 917 0.09 -37.03 33.96
N VAL A 918 -1.24 -37.11 33.96
CA VAL A 918 -1.99 -38.37 34.01
C VAL A 918 -2.55 -38.70 32.63
N ASP A 919 -2.15 -39.84 32.08
CA ASP A 919 -2.66 -40.35 30.80
C ASP A 919 -3.99 -41.09 31.00
N LEU A 920 -5.09 -40.42 30.66
CA LEU A 920 -6.45 -40.96 30.77
C LEU A 920 -6.77 -42.06 29.77
N LYS A 921 -5.94 -42.30 28.75
CA LYS A 921 -6.10 -43.49 27.89
C LYS A 921 -5.55 -44.74 28.56
N LYS A 922 -4.59 -44.60 29.45
CA LYS A 922 -4.01 -45.70 30.23
C LYS A 922 -4.78 -45.95 31.53
N THR A 923 -5.15 -44.90 32.24
CA THR A 923 -5.84 -44.97 33.53
C THR A 923 -7.00 -43.96 33.56
N GLY A 924 -8.22 -44.43 33.32
CA GLY A 924 -9.41 -43.57 33.26
C GLY A 924 -9.76 -42.96 34.63
N ILE A 925 -10.60 -41.92 34.63
CA ILE A 925 -11.19 -41.42 35.88
C ILE A 925 -12.31 -42.38 36.29
N ARG A 926 -12.16 -43.02 37.45
CA ARG A 926 -13.15 -43.96 38.00
C ARG A 926 -14.25 -43.22 38.75
N GLU A 927 -13.87 -42.42 39.74
CA GLU A 927 -14.79 -41.64 40.57
C GLU A 927 -14.09 -40.44 41.21
N TRP A 928 -14.89 -39.49 41.69
CA TRP A 928 -14.45 -38.38 42.53
C TRP A 928 -14.80 -38.67 43.98
N THR A 929 -13.90 -38.30 44.89
CA THR A 929 -14.09 -38.41 46.34
C THR A 929 -14.29 -37.02 46.95
N PRO A 930 -14.64 -36.91 48.24
CA PRO A 930 -14.61 -35.63 48.94
C PRO A 930 -13.26 -34.89 48.88
N ARG A 931 -12.14 -35.61 48.65
CA ARG A 931 -10.78 -35.06 48.68
C ARG A 931 -10.15 -34.86 47.29
N GLY A 932 -10.64 -35.52 46.24
CA GLY A 932 -9.99 -35.47 44.94
C GLY A 932 -10.55 -36.46 43.91
N ILE A 933 -9.67 -37.01 43.07
CA ILE A 933 -10.01 -37.87 41.94
C ILE A 933 -9.32 -39.22 42.08
N VAL A 934 -10.07 -40.31 41.92
CA VAL A 934 -9.55 -41.69 41.86
C VAL A 934 -9.51 -42.16 40.41
N THR A 935 -8.36 -42.66 39.99
CA THR A 935 -8.16 -43.27 38.67
C THR A 935 -8.24 -44.80 38.72
N GLU A 936 -8.33 -45.45 37.57
CA GLU A 936 -8.51 -46.92 37.47
C GLU A 936 -7.32 -47.74 38.05
N ASP A 937 -6.15 -47.13 38.19
CA ASP A 937 -5.00 -47.68 38.91
C ASP A 937 -5.19 -47.74 40.45
N GLY A 938 -6.29 -47.19 40.97
CA GLY A 938 -6.62 -47.17 42.38
C GLY A 938 -5.98 -46.01 43.16
N GLU A 939 -5.24 -45.13 42.50
CA GLU A 939 -4.58 -43.98 43.14
C GLU A 939 -5.57 -42.82 43.36
N GLU A 940 -5.65 -42.30 44.58
CA GLU A 940 -6.41 -41.09 44.91
C GLU A 940 -5.49 -39.87 44.91
N ARG A 941 -5.73 -38.96 43.97
CA ARG A 941 -5.02 -37.67 43.88
C ARG A 941 -5.87 -36.58 44.51
N GLY A 942 -5.39 -36.00 45.61
CA GLY A 942 -6.10 -34.97 46.36
C GLY A 942 -5.99 -33.58 45.72
N HIS A 943 -7.11 -32.87 45.61
CA HIS A 943 -7.20 -31.55 44.96
C HIS A 943 -7.98 -30.55 45.80
N ASP A 944 -7.54 -29.30 45.81
CA ASP A 944 -8.28 -28.19 46.41
C ASP A 944 -9.13 -27.48 45.35
N ILE A 945 -8.65 -27.45 44.09
CA ILE A 945 -9.31 -26.80 42.95
C ILE A 945 -9.25 -27.73 41.74
N ILE A 946 -10.36 -27.91 41.03
CA ILE A 946 -10.44 -28.66 39.78
C ILE A 946 -10.94 -27.73 38.66
N VAL A 947 -10.09 -27.55 37.64
CA VAL A 947 -10.38 -26.79 36.43
C VAL A 947 -10.85 -27.73 35.33
N LEU A 948 -12.10 -27.56 34.88
CA LEU A 948 -12.64 -28.25 33.72
C LEU A 948 -12.29 -27.44 32.45
N ALA A 949 -11.28 -27.93 31.71
CA ALA A 949 -10.91 -27.46 30.38
C ALA A 949 -11.46 -28.41 29.29
N THR A 950 -12.71 -28.87 29.50
CA THR A 950 -13.38 -29.95 28.76
C THR A 950 -14.10 -29.49 27.48
N GLY A 951 -14.02 -28.19 27.17
CA GLY A 951 -14.50 -27.62 25.92
C GLY A 951 -15.99 -27.35 25.89
N TYR A 952 -16.58 -27.43 24.70
CA TYR A 952 -17.95 -26.97 24.43
C TYR A 952 -18.69 -27.94 23.51
N ASP A 953 -20.01 -27.86 23.50
CA ASP A 953 -20.81 -28.32 22.37
C ASP A 953 -20.63 -27.32 21.21
N ASN A 954 -19.53 -27.49 20.48
CA ASN A 954 -19.07 -26.50 19.51
C ASN A 954 -20.03 -26.34 18.32
N ILE A 955 -20.12 -25.11 17.81
CA ILE A 955 -20.82 -24.67 16.60
C ILE A 955 -22.35 -24.77 16.68
N THR A 956 -22.92 -25.92 17.06
CA THR A 956 -24.38 -26.13 17.11
C THR A 956 -24.98 -25.89 18.49
N GLY A 957 -24.17 -25.96 19.56
CA GLY A 957 -24.68 -25.99 20.92
C GLY A 957 -25.45 -24.73 21.32
N ALA A 958 -24.95 -23.55 20.94
CA ALA A 958 -25.64 -22.29 21.19
C ALA A 958 -26.95 -22.21 20.41
N LEU A 959 -26.93 -22.56 19.11
CA LEU A 959 -28.11 -22.52 18.24
C LEU A 959 -29.24 -23.43 18.75
N THR A 960 -28.89 -24.64 19.17
CA THR A 960 -29.84 -25.65 19.69
C THR A 960 -30.29 -25.41 21.14
N ALA A 961 -29.78 -24.36 21.79
CA ALA A 961 -30.16 -23.99 23.17
C ALA A 961 -31.12 -22.79 23.25
N MET A 962 -31.38 -22.09 22.13
CA MET A 962 -32.23 -20.88 22.12
C MET A 962 -33.73 -21.17 21.99
N GLY A 963 -34.15 -22.44 21.85
CA GLY A 963 -35.54 -22.79 21.59
C GLY A 963 -36.06 -22.28 20.25
N LEU A 964 -35.23 -22.35 19.20
CA LEU A 964 -35.59 -21.88 17.85
C LEU A 964 -36.55 -22.87 17.19
N ARG A 965 -37.81 -22.46 16.99
CA ARG A 965 -38.86 -23.26 16.36
C ARG A 965 -39.26 -22.68 15.02
N GLY A 966 -39.21 -23.53 14.02
CA GLY A 966 -39.51 -23.18 12.64
C GLY A 966 -41.00 -22.94 12.35
N ARG A 967 -41.34 -22.76 11.08
CA ARG A 967 -42.73 -22.62 10.58
C ARG A 967 -43.64 -23.83 10.87
N ASP A 968 -43.04 -24.98 11.14
CA ASP A 968 -43.70 -26.24 11.49
C ASP A 968 -43.76 -26.49 13.00
N GLY A 969 -43.31 -25.51 13.82
CA GLY A 969 -43.26 -25.63 15.28
C GLY A 969 -42.18 -26.59 15.81
N VAL A 970 -41.36 -27.18 14.93
CA VAL A 970 -40.31 -28.12 15.34
C VAL A 970 -39.07 -27.36 15.79
N ASP A 971 -38.61 -27.68 17.00
CA ASP A 971 -37.37 -27.13 17.58
C ASP A 971 -36.13 -27.54 16.77
N LEU A 972 -35.20 -26.61 16.55
CA LEU A 972 -33.97 -26.85 15.80
C LEU A 972 -33.14 -28.00 16.38
N LYS A 973 -33.12 -28.16 17.72
CA LYS A 973 -32.44 -29.26 18.39
C LYS A 973 -32.98 -30.62 17.97
N GLU A 974 -34.30 -30.73 17.86
CA GLU A 974 -34.98 -31.94 17.41
C GLU A 974 -34.74 -32.17 15.91
N ARG A 975 -34.82 -31.10 15.10
CA ARG A 975 -34.53 -31.15 13.66
C ARG A 975 -33.12 -31.63 13.35
N TRP A 976 -32.14 -31.25 14.16
CA TRP A 976 -30.73 -31.62 13.98
C TRP A 976 -30.29 -32.83 14.81
N ARG A 977 -31.21 -33.56 15.46
CA ARG A 977 -30.87 -34.77 16.22
C ARG A 977 -30.08 -35.78 15.38
N ASP A 978 -30.53 -36.00 14.14
CA ASP A 978 -29.93 -36.98 13.21
C ASP A 978 -28.92 -36.34 12.24
N GLY A 979 -28.47 -35.13 12.57
CA GLY A 979 -27.39 -34.41 11.92
C GLY A 979 -27.77 -33.01 11.44
N VAL A 980 -26.75 -32.21 11.13
CA VAL A 980 -26.86 -30.80 10.75
C VAL A 980 -27.15 -30.66 9.26
N TRP A 981 -28.17 -29.86 8.96
CA TRP A 981 -28.58 -29.53 7.60
C TRP A 981 -28.64 -28.02 7.47
N THR A 982 -27.85 -27.48 6.54
CA THR A 982 -27.85 -26.06 6.21
C THR A 982 -27.76 -25.90 4.71
N TYR A 983 -28.15 -24.72 4.22
CA TYR A 983 -27.75 -24.24 2.92
C TYR A 983 -26.70 -23.14 3.09
N LEU A 984 -25.55 -23.33 2.42
CA LEU A 984 -24.41 -22.42 2.44
C LEU A 984 -23.85 -22.15 3.85
N GLY A 985 -24.17 -22.95 4.86
CA GLY A 985 -23.84 -22.64 6.26
C GLY A 985 -24.43 -21.32 6.78
N LEU A 986 -25.43 -20.77 6.08
CA LEU A 986 -26.08 -19.50 6.39
C LEU A 986 -27.51 -19.71 6.88
N MET A 987 -28.24 -20.64 6.28
CA MET A 987 -29.67 -20.83 6.52
C MET A 987 -29.98 -22.31 6.73
N THR A 988 -31.12 -22.60 7.33
CA THR A 988 -31.63 -23.97 7.47
C THR A 988 -33.12 -24.01 7.17
N ARG A 989 -33.56 -25.08 6.50
CA ARG A 989 -34.97 -25.28 6.16
C ARG A 989 -35.77 -25.45 7.43
N GLY A 990 -36.97 -24.89 7.45
CA GLY A 990 -37.86 -24.78 8.59
C GLY A 990 -37.75 -23.44 9.29
N CYS A 991 -36.65 -22.71 9.13
CA CYS A 991 -36.40 -21.45 9.81
C CYS A 991 -36.28 -20.29 8.79
N PRO A 992 -37.39 -19.83 8.19
CA PRO A 992 -37.36 -18.73 7.22
C PRO A 992 -36.70 -17.48 7.81
N ASN A 993 -35.96 -16.72 7.00
CA ASN A 993 -35.32 -15.47 7.41
C ASN A 993 -34.35 -15.56 8.61
N VAL A 994 -33.92 -16.76 9.00
CA VAL A 994 -32.81 -16.95 9.95
C VAL A 994 -31.50 -16.98 9.19
N PHE A 995 -30.53 -16.20 9.65
CA PHE A 995 -29.16 -16.20 9.15
C PHE A 995 -28.18 -16.53 10.27
N MET A 996 -27.41 -17.59 10.10
CA MET A 996 -26.39 -18.06 11.04
C MET A 996 -25.04 -17.45 10.70
N LEU A 997 -24.50 -16.65 11.61
CA LEU A 997 -23.18 -16.06 11.48
C LEU A 997 -22.18 -16.92 12.26
N TYR A 998 -21.04 -17.23 11.62
CA TYR A 998 -20.03 -18.13 12.18
C TYR A 998 -20.61 -19.49 12.62
N GLY A 999 -21.59 -19.97 11.84
CA GLY A 999 -22.41 -21.15 12.12
C GLY A 999 -21.90 -22.47 11.52
N PRO A 1000 -22.69 -23.55 11.61
CA PRO A 1000 -22.31 -24.85 11.06
C PRO A 1000 -22.25 -24.87 9.53
N GLN A 1001 -21.37 -25.70 9.00
CA GLN A 1001 -21.11 -25.91 7.57
C GLN A 1001 -20.68 -24.65 6.81
N ALA A 1002 -20.26 -23.61 7.53
CA ALA A 1002 -19.45 -22.50 7.04
C ALA A 1002 -17.98 -22.72 7.44
N PRO A 1003 -17.00 -21.97 6.91
CA PRO A 1003 -15.58 -22.14 7.24
C PRO A 1003 -15.28 -22.06 8.75
N THR A 1004 -15.95 -21.14 9.44
CA THR A 1004 -16.07 -21.04 10.90
C THR A 1004 -14.78 -21.38 11.66
N ALA A 1005 -14.66 -22.59 12.21
CA ALA A 1005 -13.58 -22.93 13.13
C ALA A 1005 -12.20 -23.06 12.46
N LEU A 1006 -12.19 -23.24 11.13
CA LEU A 1006 -10.97 -23.39 10.34
C LEU A 1006 -10.35 -22.06 9.97
N THR A 1007 -11.01 -20.94 10.25
CA THR A 1007 -10.54 -19.61 9.87
C THR A 1007 -10.15 -18.78 11.08
N ASN A 1008 -9.40 -17.72 10.83
CA ASN A 1008 -9.39 -16.54 11.67
C ASN A 1008 -10.78 -15.89 11.63
N ALA A 1009 -11.34 -15.57 12.79
CA ALA A 1009 -12.74 -15.22 12.92
C ALA A 1009 -13.07 -13.85 12.30
N PRO A 1010 -12.40 -12.72 12.64
CA PRO A 1010 -12.83 -11.41 12.15
C PRO A 1010 -12.81 -11.26 10.62
N PRO A 1011 -11.74 -11.63 9.87
CA PRO A 1011 -11.74 -11.50 8.41
C PRO A 1011 -12.83 -12.33 7.72
N PHE A 1012 -13.17 -13.50 8.27
CA PHE A 1012 -14.24 -14.35 7.76
C PHE A 1012 -15.62 -13.81 8.12
N ILE A 1013 -15.85 -13.47 9.39
CA ILE A 1013 -17.11 -12.94 9.91
C ILE A 1013 -17.54 -11.71 9.13
N GLU A 1014 -16.62 -10.78 8.86
CA GLU A 1014 -16.95 -9.57 8.11
C GLU A 1014 -17.47 -9.89 6.71
N GLN A 1015 -16.79 -10.78 5.97
CA GLN A 1015 -17.25 -11.17 4.63
C GLN A 1015 -18.58 -11.93 4.66
N GLN A 1016 -18.79 -12.78 5.67
CA GLN A 1016 -20.06 -13.48 5.81
C GLN A 1016 -21.21 -12.52 6.13
N VAL A 1017 -20.99 -11.54 7.01
CA VAL A 1017 -21.96 -10.49 7.31
C VAL A 1017 -22.26 -9.64 6.08
N ASP A 1018 -21.25 -9.29 5.28
CA ASP A 1018 -21.45 -8.53 4.05
C ASP A 1018 -22.37 -9.29 3.08
N VAL A 1019 -22.16 -10.60 2.92
CA VAL A 1019 -23.06 -11.45 2.14
C VAL A 1019 -24.49 -11.45 2.70
N VAL A 1020 -24.66 -11.58 4.02
CA VAL A 1020 -26.01 -11.53 4.62
C VAL A 1020 -26.65 -10.16 4.41
N ALA A 1021 -25.89 -9.07 4.55
CA ALA A 1021 -26.35 -7.72 4.33
C ALA A 1021 -26.82 -7.51 2.88
N ASP A 1022 -26.07 -8.04 1.89
CA ASP A 1022 -26.45 -8.03 0.48
C ASP A 1022 -27.76 -8.80 0.24
N ILE A 1023 -27.92 -9.98 0.86
CA ILE A 1023 -29.17 -10.76 0.80
C ILE A 1023 -30.34 -9.93 1.36
N LEU A 1024 -30.19 -9.34 2.55
CA LEU A 1024 -31.26 -8.54 3.15
C LEU A 1024 -31.62 -7.32 2.32
N ALA A 1025 -30.63 -6.64 1.73
CA ALA A 1025 -30.85 -5.51 0.84
C ALA A 1025 -31.64 -5.93 -0.41
N LYS A 1026 -31.26 -7.05 -1.04
CA LYS A 1026 -31.97 -7.62 -2.19
C LYS A 1026 -33.42 -8.02 -1.86
N LEU A 1027 -33.66 -8.65 -0.71
CA LEU A 1027 -35.02 -8.98 -0.24
C LEU A 1027 -35.89 -7.74 -0.03
N ARG A 1028 -35.29 -6.62 0.38
CA ARG A 1028 -35.98 -5.33 0.49
C ARG A 1028 -36.27 -4.73 -0.89
N GLU A 1029 -35.31 -4.74 -1.80
CA GLU A 1029 -35.45 -4.23 -3.17
C GLU A 1029 -36.53 -4.98 -3.96
N GLU A 1030 -36.54 -6.30 -3.86
CA GLU A 1030 -37.47 -7.17 -4.59
C GLU A 1030 -38.82 -7.38 -3.89
N ASN A 1031 -39.05 -6.72 -2.75
CA ASN A 1031 -40.29 -6.85 -1.95
C ASN A 1031 -40.61 -8.30 -1.55
N VAL A 1032 -39.58 -9.10 -1.26
CA VAL A 1032 -39.70 -10.50 -0.84
C VAL A 1032 -39.80 -10.59 0.68
N ARG A 1033 -40.96 -10.96 1.21
CA ARG A 1033 -41.24 -11.02 2.65
C ARG A 1033 -40.36 -12.03 3.39
N SER A 1034 -40.26 -13.25 2.87
CA SER A 1034 -39.43 -14.30 3.45
C SER A 1034 -38.82 -15.23 2.42
N ILE A 1035 -37.65 -15.76 2.76
CA ILE A 1035 -36.98 -16.85 2.05
C ILE A 1035 -36.62 -17.99 3.00
N GLU A 1036 -36.66 -19.21 2.48
CA GLU A 1036 -36.25 -20.44 3.16
C GLU A 1036 -35.59 -21.38 2.15
N PRO A 1037 -34.48 -22.06 2.47
CA PRO A 1037 -33.84 -22.97 1.52
C PRO A 1037 -34.72 -24.19 1.23
N ARG A 1038 -34.72 -24.63 -0.03
CA ARG A 1038 -35.35 -25.90 -0.44
C ARG A 1038 -34.57 -27.08 0.12
N ARG A 1039 -35.26 -28.21 0.29
CA ARG A 1039 -34.66 -29.46 0.76
C ARG A 1039 -33.50 -29.93 -0.12
N SER A 1040 -33.65 -29.85 -1.44
CA SER A 1040 -32.61 -30.19 -2.41
C SER A 1040 -31.34 -29.35 -2.25
N ALA A 1041 -31.47 -28.09 -1.85
CA ALA A 1041 -30.34 -27.19 -1.63
C ALA A 1041 -29.54 -27.57 -0.37
N GLU A 1042 -30.23 -27.94 0.73
CA GLU A 1042 -29.57 -28.48 1.93
C GLU A 1042 -28.89 -29.83 1.67
N GLU A 1043 -29.55 -30.71 0.91
CA GLU A 1043 -29.00 -32.02 0.55
C GLU A 1043 -27.74 -31.89 -0.30
N HIS A 1044 -27.77 -31.00 -1.30
CA HIS A 1044 -26.60 -30.69 -2.11
C HIS A 1044 -25.46 -30.14 -1.26
N TRP A 1045 -25.72 -29.12 -0.42
CA TRP A 1045 -24.68 -28.54 0.42
C TRP A 1045 -24.09 -29.54 1.41
N LYS A 1046 -24.92 -30.36 2.06
CA LYS A 1046 -24.45 -31.42 2.95
C LYS A 1046 -23.58 -32.44 2.22
N LYS A 1047 -23.96 -32.82 0.98
CA LYS A 1047 -23.14 -33.71 0.15
C LYS A 1047 -21.77 -33.10 -0.13
N VAL A 1048 -21.70 -31.83 -0.51
CA VAL A 1048 -20.43 -31.10 -0.74
C VAL A 1048 -19.54 -31.16 0.51
N ILE A 1049 -20.10 -30.94 1.70
CA ILE A 1049 -19.34 -31.03 2.97
C ILE A 1049 -18.86 -32.46 3.23
N SER A 1050 -19.68 -33.48 2.98
CA SER A 1050 -19.32 -34.90 3.15
C SER A 1050 -18.18 -35.29 2.20
N ASP A 1051 -18.31 -34.98 0.91
CA ASP A 1051 -17.32 -35.29 -0.12
C ASP A 1051 -15.96 -34.64 0.21
N MET A 1052 -15.96 -33.40 0.70
CA MET A 1052 -14.74 -32.72 1.17
C MET A 1052 -14.11 -33.43 2.38
N ASN A 1053 -14.93 -33.91 3.31
CA ASN A 1053 -14.44 -34.61 4.49
C ASN A 1053 -13.86 -35.98 4.15
N GLU A 1054 -14.49 -36.72 3.23
CA GLU A 1054 -14.05 -38.04 2.77
C GLU A 1054 -12.75 -37.98 1.94
N SER A 1055 -12.55 -36.88 1.21
CA SER A 1055 -11.33 -36.64 0.41
C SER A 1055 -10.14 -36.11 1.22
N THR A 1056 -10.28 -35.93 2.53
CA THR A 1056 -9.23 -35.35 3.39
C THR A 1056 -8.98 -36.20 4.64
N LEU A 1057 -7.89 -35.91 5.35
CA LEU A 1057 -7.54 -36.59 6.60
C LEU A 1057 -8.44 -36.18 7.78
N PHE A 1058 -9.31 -35.17 7.64
CA PHE A 1058 -10.23 -34.75 8.71
C PHE A 1058 -11.11 -35.89 9.20
N GLY A 1059 -11.65 -36.70 8.28
CA GLY A 1059 -12.48 -37.85 8.62
C GLY A 1059 -11.77 -38.94 9.45
N LYS A 1060 -10.43 -38.96 9.44
CA LYS A 1060 -9.63 -39.94 10.21
C LYS A 1060 -9.45 -39.56 11.68
N ASN A 1061 -9.85 -38.36 12.11
CA ASN A 1061 -9.70 -37.93 13.50
C ASN A 1061 -11.00 -38.11 14.30
N GLU A 1062 -11.14 -39.27 14.93
CA GLU A 1062 -12.36 -39.64 15.67
C GLU A 1062 -12.64 -38.83 16.95
N SER A 1063 -11.72 -37.93 17.33
CA SER A 1063 -11.80 -37.16 18.58
C SER A 1063 -11.87 -35.65 18.36
N SER A 1064 -12.01 -35.21 17.10
CA SER A 1064 -12.08 -33.79 16.74
C SER A 1064 -13.47 -33.21 16.98
N TRP A 1065 -13.50 -32.05 17.61
CA TRP A 1065 -14.73 -31.27 17.77
C TRP A 1065 -15.21 -30.65 16.44
N TYR A 1066 -14.35 -30.60 15.41
CA TYR A 1066 -14.77 -30.27 14.04
C TYR A 1066 -15.78 -31.29 13.48
N LEU A 1067 -15.75 -32.52 14.00
CA LEU A 1067 -16.70 -33.57 13.66
C LEU A 1067 -17.83 -33.71 14.69
N GLY A 1068 -17.89 -32.83 15.71
CA GLY A 1068 -18.80 -32.98 16.85
C GLY A 1068 -18.47 -34.16 17.78
N ALA A 1069 -17.34 -34.84 17.59
CA ALA A 1069 -17.04 -36.10 18.27
C ALA A 1069 -16.66 -35.97 19.75
N ASN A 1070 -16.50 -34.74 20.25
CA ASN A 1070 -16.20 -34.47 21.65
C ASN A 1070 -17.44 -34.56 22.56
N ILE A 1071 -18.66 -34.55 22.00
CA ILE A 1071 -19.91 -34.62 22.74
C ILE A 1071 -20.50 -36.03 22.63
N PRO A 1072 -20.61 -36.78 23.75
CA PRO A 1072 -21.23 -38.10 23.73
C PRO A 1072 -22.66 -38.07 23.16
N GLY A 1073 -22.99 -39.05 22.32
CA GLY A 1073 -24.32 -39.17 21.70
C GLY A 1073 -24.60 -38.22 20.52
N LYS A 1074 -23.72 -37.25 20.24
CA LYS A 1074 -23.85 -36.37 19.06
C LYS A 1074 -23.41 -37.11 17.80
N LYS A 1075 -24.12 -36.91 16.69
CA LYS A 1075 -23.73 -37.46 15.40
C LYS A 1075 -22.35 -36.92 14.99
N LYS A 1076 -21.46 -37.84 14.61
CA LYS A 1076 -20.15 -37.49 14.06
C LYS A 1076 -20.30 -37.09 12.59
N GLU A 1077 -20.08 -35.83 12.27
CA GLU A 1077 -20.09 -35.32 10.90
C GLU A 1077 -19.32 -34.00 10.81
N GLN A 1078 -18.79 -33.68 9.62
CA GLN A 1078 -18.04 -32.43 9.43
C GLN A 1078 -18.94 -31.20 9.61
N LEU A 1079 -18.58 -30.37 10.58
CA LEU A 1079 -19.32 -29.15 10.94
C LEU A 1079 -18.77 -27.89 10.26
N ASN A 1080 -17.71 -27.97 9.46
CA ASN A 1080 -17.08 -26.82 8.81
C ASN A 1080 -16.91 -27.04 7.30
N TYR A 1081 -17.01 -25.97 6.52
CA TYR A 1081 -16.66 -25.98 5.10
C TYR A 1081 -15.14 -25.96 4.90
N LEU A 1082 -14.59 -26.94 4.19
CA LEU A 1082 -13.13 -27.15 4.07
C LEU A 1082 -12.48 -26.38 2.91
N GLY A 1083 -13.29 -25.83 2.00
CA GLY A 1083 -12.82 -25.17 0.78
C GLY A 1083 -12.17 -23.78 0.97
N GLY A 1084 -12.18 -23.25 2.20
CA GLY A 1084 -11.62 -21.93 2.54
C GLY A 1084 -12.54 -20.75 2.25
N ILE A 1085 -12.15 -19.57 2.73
CA ILE A 1085 -12.98 -18.35 2.69
C ILE A 1085 -13.35 -17.93 1.25
N PRO A 1086 -12.42 -17.78 0.29
CA PRO A 1086 -12.77 -17.23 -1.02
C PRO A 1086 -13.79 -18.07 -1.78
N ARG A 1087 -13.60 -19.40 -1.79
CA ARG A 1087 -14.54 -20.34 -2.42
C ARG A 1087 -15.90 -20.36 -1.72
N TYR A 1088 -15.91 -20.25 -0.39
CA TYR A 1088 -17.15 -20.18 0.38
C TYR A 1088 -17.95 -18.91 0.06
N ILE A 1089 -17.30 -17.74 0.06
CA ILE A 1089 -17.95 -16.46 -0.24
C ILE A 1089 -18.47 -16.45 -1.68
N GLN A 1090 -17.70 -17.00 -2.62
CA GLN A 1090 -18.15 -17.21 -4.00
C GLN A 1090 -19.41 -18.08 -4.05
N ALA A 1091 -19.40 -19.27 -3.42
CA ALA A 1091 -20.56 -20.15 -3.37
C ALA A 1091 -21.79 -19.48 -2.75
N CYS A 1092 -21.60 -18.64 -1.72
CA CYS A 1092 -22.70 -17.91 -1.11
C CYS A 1092 -23.30 -16.88 -2.06
N ARG A 1093 -22.46 -16.10 -2.75
CA ARG A 1093 -22.92 -15.09 -3.72
C ARG A 1093 -23.62 -15.72 -4.92
N GLU A 1094 -23.07 -16.80 -5.47
CA GLU A 1094 -23.67 -17.55 -6.57
C GLU A 1094 -25.01 -18.18 -6.14
N GLY A 1095 -25.03 -18.86 -4.99
CA GLY A 1095 -26.22 -19.53 -4.46
C GLY A 1095 -27.36 -18.60 -4.05
N THR A 1096 -27.07 -17.30 -3.87
CA THR A 1096 -28.06 -16.27 -3.50
C THR A 1096 -28.30 -15.22 -4.60
N SER A 1097 -27.65 -15.39 -5.76
CA SER A 1097 -27.83 -14.54 -6.94
C SER A 1097 -29.24 -14.61 -7.53
N SER A 1098 -29.92 -15.75 -7.38
CA SER A 1098 -31.34 -15.97 -7.69
C SER A 1098 -32.05 -16.64 -6.50
N TRP A 1099 -33.38 -16.72 -6.53
CA TRP A 1099 -34.17 -17.41 -5.50
C TRP A 1099 -34.55 -18.86 -5.87
N GLU A 1100 -33.91 -19.45 -6.88
CA GLU A 1100 -34.24 -20.80 -7.35
C GLU A 1100 -33.98 -21.88 -6.31
N ASN A 1101 -33.03 -21.68 -5.40
CA ASN A 1101 -32.77 -22.61 -4.30
C ASN A 1101 -33.65 -22.36 -3.08
N PHE A 1102 -34.62 -21.44 -3.17
CA PHE A 1102 -35.45 -20.99 -2.05
C PHE A 1102 -36.96 -21.18 -2.30
N GLU A 1103 -37.69 -21.42 -1.22
CA GLU A 1103 -39.12 -21.10 -1.12
C GLU A 1103 -39.25 -19.60 -0.80
N VAL A 1104 -40.09 -18.89 -1.57
CA VAL A 1104 -40.18 -17.42 -1.55
C VAL A 1104 -41.62 -16.99 -1.28
N VAL A 1105 -41.81 -16.04 -0.37
CA VAL A 1105 -43.11 -15.41 -0.09
C VAL A 1105 -43.02 -13.90 -0.37
N GLY A 1106 -43.85 -13.37 -1.27
CA GLY A 1106 -43.89 -11.94 -1.65
C GLY A 1106 -44.82 -11.07 -0.78
N LEU A 1107 -44.77 -9.74 -0.97
CA LEU A 1107 -45.68 -8.76 -0.37
C LEU A 1107 -46.92 -8.55 -1.28
N GLU A 1108 -47.99 -9.32 -1.02
CA GLU A 1108 -49.34 -9.33 -1.64
C GLU A 1108 -49.49 -9.67 -3.15
N GLY A 1109 -50.32 -10.70 -3.42
CA GLY A 1109 -51.16 -10.75 -4.62
C GLY A 1109 -50.79 -11.68 -5.78
N ALA A 1110 -49.91 -12.67 -5.64
CA ALA A 1110 -49.88 -13.82 -6.56
C ALA A 1110 -49.11 -14.99 -5.97
N LYS A 1111 -49.80 -16.13 -5.75
CA LYS A 1111 -49.15 -17.43 -5.96
C LYS A 1111 -48.67 -17.44 -7.40
N LYS A 1112 -47.39 -17.18 -7.65
CA LYS A 1112 -46.73 -17.76 -8.82
C LYS A 1112 -46.28 -19.15 -8.40
N GLU A 1113 -47.11 -20.14 -8.66
CA GLU A 1113 -46.62 -21.50 -8.82
C GLU A 1113 -45.48 -21.43 -9.85
N ALA A 1114 -44.29 -21.88 -9.46
CA ALA A 1114 -43.22 -22.12 -10.40
C ALA A 1114 -43.74 -23.12 -11.45
N PRO A 1115 -43.52 -22.91 -12.76
CA PRO A 1115 -44.06 -23.81 -13.76
C PRO A 1115 -43.46 -25.20 -13.56
N VAL A 1116 -44.34 -26.17 -13.27
CA VAL A 1116 -44.06 -27.59 -13.41
C VAL A 1116 -43.97 -27.87 -14.91
N GLY A 1117 -42.74 -27.80 -15.44
CA GLY A 1117 -42.39 -28.36 -16.73
C GLY A 1117 -41.84 -29.76 -16.53
N ALA A 1118 -42.69 -30.77 -16.78
CA ALA A 1118 -42.25 -32.15 -16.92
C ALA A 1118 -41.56 -32.35 -18.27
N GLU A 1119 -40.58 -33.24 -18.26
CA GLU A 1119 -39.91 -33.92 -19.38
C GLU A 1119 -38.84 -33.15 -20.17
N GLY A 1120 -37.62 -33.66 -20.02
CA GLY A 1120 -36.43 -33.24 -20.74
C GLY A 1120 -35.27 -32.99 -19.78
N VAL A 1121 -34.79 -34.02 -19.10
CA VAL A 1121 -33.45 -33.99 -18.48
C VAL A 1121 -32.44 -33.77 -19.61
N PRO A 1122 -31.70 -32.65 -19.67
CA PRO A 1122 -30.41 -32.69 -20.32
C PRO A 1122 -29.47 -33.29 -19.27
N MET A 1123 -28.98 -34.50 -19.54
CA MET A 1123 -27.73 -34.95 -18.95
C MET A 1123 -26.72 -33.82 -19.17
N MET A 1124 -26.37 -33.08 -18.12
CA MET A 1124 -25.14 -32.28 -18.15
C MET A 1124 -24.00 -33.29 -18.16
N ASN A 1125 -23.59 -33.65 -19.38
CA ASN A 1125 -22.26 -34.15 -19.65
C ASN A 1125 -21.26 -33.19 -19.01
N GLU A 1126 -20.31 -33.77 -18.27
CA GLU A 1126 -18.97 -33.25 -17.99
C GLU A 1126 -18.82 -31.73 -18.07
N VAL A 1127 -19.04 -31.03 -16.96
CA VAL A 1127 -18.47 -29.69 -16.80
C VAL A 1127 -16.98 -29.88 -16.55
N GLY A 1128 -16.22 -29.82 -17.64
CA GLY A 1128 -14.78 -29.70 -17.63
C GLY A 1128 -14.31 -28.52 -16.80
N TYR A 1129 -13.24 -28.77 -16.05
CA TYR A 1129 -12.37 -27.77 -15.44
C TYR A 1129 -11.99 -26.66 -16.43
N PRO A 1130 -11.88 -25.39 -15.98
CA PRO A 1130 -10.96 -24.44 -16.57
C PRO A 1130 -9.60 -24.55 -15.84
N GLY A 1131 -8.78 -25.49 -16.29
CA GLY A 1131 -7.32 -25.40 -16.31
C GLY A 1131 -6.92 -25.90 -17.71
N ASP A 1132 -6.09 -25.28 -18.53
CA ASP A 1132 -5.03 -24.31 -18.34
C ASP A 1132 -4.95 -23.42 -19.60
N ASN A 1133 -4.48 -22.18 -19.43
CA ASN A 1133 -3.73 -21.49 -20.48
C ASN A 1133 -2.33 -21.19 -19.92
N TYR A 1134 -1.55 -22.24 -19.68
CA TYR A 1134 -0.08 -22.21 -19.68
C TYR A 1134 0.44 -23.65 -19.77
N ARG A 1135 0.52 -24.18 -20.99
CA ARG A 1135 1.41 -25.31 -21.32
C ARG A 1135 1.96 -25.14 -22.73
N GLU A 1136 3.28 -25.06 -22.85
CA GLU A 1136 3.96 -25.67 -23.98
C GLU A 1136 5.14 -26.53 -23.50
N ARG A 1137 5.04 -27.82 -23.90
CA ARG A 1137 6.08 -28.85 -24.15
C ARG A 1137 6.57 -29.71 -22.97
N GLY A 1138 6.10 -30.97 -22.99
CA GLY A 1138 6.52 -32.10 -22.14
C GLY A 1138 7.82 -32.80 -22.60
N PRO A 1139 8.04 -34.12 -22.33
CA PRO A 1139 7.04 -35.18 -22.54
C PRO A 1139 6.92 -36.31 -21.47
N ASN A 1140 5.74 -36.95 -21.51
CA ASN A 1140 5.39 -38.37 -21.27
C ASN A 1140 5.57 -39.04 -19.89
N LEU A 1141 4.45 -39.46 -19.28
CA LEU A 1141 4.00 -40.88 -19.19
C LEU A 1141 2.60 -40.96 -18.50
N PRO A 1142 1.82 -42.05 -18.71
CA PRO A 1142 0.36 -42.07 -18.60
C PRO A 1142 -0.16 -42.71 -17.30
N PHE A 1143 -1.34 -42.28 -16.83
CA PHE A 1143 -2.22 -43.12 -16.00
C PHE A 1143 -3.69 -42.90 -16.42
N GLU A 1144 -4.30 -43.97 -16.91
CA GLU A 1144 -5.72 -44.10 -17.23
C GLU A 1144 -6.54 -44.38 -15.95
N TRP A 1145 -7.72 -43.77 -15.85
CA TRP A 1145 -8.68 -43.95 -14.77
C TRP A 1145 -9.55 -45.20 -15.00
N LYS A 1146 -9.79 -45.96 -13.93
CA LYS A 1146 -10.92 -46.89 -13.81
C LYS A 1146 -11.71 -46.58 -12.54
#